data_AF-A0A3S1DGK7-F1
#
_entry.id   AF-A0A3S1DGK7-F1
#
_cell.length_a   1.000
_cell.length_b   1.000
_cell.length_c   1.000
_cell.angle_alpha   90.00
_cell.angle_beta   90.00
_cell.angle_gamma   90.00
#
_symmetry.space_group_name_H-M   'P 1'
#
loop_
_entity.id
_entity.type
_entity.pdbx_description
1 polymer ?
#
loop_
_entity_poly.entity_id
_entity_poly.type
_entity_poly.pdbx_seq_one_letter_code
_entity_poly.pdbx_strand_id
1 'polypeptide(L)'
;MSISTSVLSDLLQTLPYLRPQLYFKASLTALSHAMEDQVLAATLEAPLVIASFQRERFYRQEAHRYERLAQRSDQVYVLAAPETDFTSSSEYYEKVAFEPEDALSLEWHLIVIAQNYATCLVCREFSRSTSRHDSQDEEDLRELSPSLDMDTARRFEGIWTSERGVSLKAADLLLTRIQTYRPELTKKINSARRRFGIGKYKDVLEPVKTNEYACDIDTDPFVQRLVTYLQASQYKLHKAYRSIAAQARKERLVNSITTTIRRSLNPQEVLHAAAQELGQILGACRCLIYRAQVSDLGATIEHEFIRAGVTSVKGQTWQLDNNPLFAEVVKHSEGVCVADTMNDSRTSTSSVVWKHVEKLGIRSWLLEPVYYQGRLLGIVELHYCGNSPHIWHTGEIDLVKAIATQIGAALIQAESFANLEDLNSQLEALDRTRSNLIAITGHELRTPLSTIQVCLESLASEPDMPLELQQVMLNTALSDSERMRKLVQDFLTLSNLESGRVEWHPESLTLQECIDLALSRVRARTAIENLPQITTNIADNLPLVLADGDWLVEVFAKLIDNACKFTPPDGKITIIGRLNSEQMVEVTIADTGRGIEPNRLEIVFDRFYQEEGALRRTAGGTGLGLAICRQIVSGWGGDIWAQSTGKNQGSEFHFTVPTVTKSQELGVRS
;
A
#
# COMPACT_ATOMS: atom_id res chain seq x y z
N MET A 1 -46.58 28.40 28.31
CA MET A 1 -47.75 27.52 28.56
C MET A 1 -47.86 26.61 27.35
N SER A 2 -47.78 25.29 27.51
CA SER A 2 -47.92 24.33 26.41
C SER A 2 -49.39 24.01 26.19
N ILE A 3 -49.91 24.26 24.99
CA ILE A 3 -51.25 23.87 24.55
C ILE A 3 -51.13 22.51 23.86
N SER A 4 -51.61 21.45 24.51
CA SER A 4 -51.45 20.08 24.02
C SER A 4 -52.48 19.67 22.95
N THR A 5 -53.48 20.51 22.65
CA THR A 5 -54.53 20.17 21.68
C THR A 5 -54.13 20.60 20.27
N SER A 6 -54.44 19.78 19.27
CA SER A 6 -54.17 20.06 17.85
C SER A 6 -55.26 20.98 17.28
N VAL A 7 -54.89 22.02 16.52
CA VAL A 7 -55.86 22.96 15.90
C VAL A 7 -56.71 22.21 14.89
N LEU A 8 -56.12 21.28 14.14
CA LEU A 8 -56.84 20.42 13.21
C LEU A 8 -57.89 19.58 13.94
N SER A 9 -57.54 19.03 15.11
CA SER A 9 -58.45 18.20 15.91
C SER A 9 -59.61 19.03 16.47
N ASP A 10 -59.32 20.22 17.00
CA ASP A 10 -60.35 21.16 17.50
C ASP A 10 -61.28 21.62 16.36
N LEU A 11 -60.74 21.87 15.16
CA LEU A 11 -61.52 22.23 13.98
C LEU A 11 -62.47 21.11 13.56
N LEU A 12 -61.98 19.87 13.48
CA LEU A 12 -62.78 18.69 13.13
C LEU A 12 -63.86 18.38 14.18
N GLN A 13 -63.59 18.60 15.46
CA GLN A 13 -64.60 18.47 16.53
C GLN A 13 -65.72 19.51 16.37
N THR A 14 -65.38 20.75 16.01
CA THR A 14 -66.37 21.82 15.83
C THR A 14 -67.14 21.73 14.51
N LEU A 15 -66.56 21.14 13.47
CA LEU A 15 -67.14 20.99 12.13
C LEU A 15 -66.99 19.54 11.64
N PRO A 16 -67.84 18.61 12.12
CA PRO A 16 -67.67 17.17 11.89
C PRO A 16 -67.92 16.71 10.44
N TYR A 17 -68.44 17.59 9.57
CA TYR A 17 -68.63 17.29 8.14
C TYR A 17 -67.33 17.39 7.33
N LEU A 18 -66.30 18.04 7.87
CA LEU A 18 -65.01 18.20 7.18
C LEU A 18 -64.26 16.86 7.16
N ARG A 19 -63.67 16.53 6.00
CA ARG A 19 -62.82 15.35 5.84
C ARG A 19 -61.39 15.79 5.53
N PRO A 20 -60.40 15.45 6.37
CA PRO A 20 -59.03 15.80 6.09
C PRO A 20 -58.48 14.99 4.89
N GLN A 21 -57.57 15.60 4.14
CA GLN A 21 -56.87 15.01 3.01
C GLN A 21 -55.39 14.83 3.34
N LEU A 22 -54.72 13.94 2.60
CA LEU A 22 -53.30 13.67 2.75
C LEU A 22 -52.49 14.45 1.71
N TYR A 23 -51.50 15.20 2.17
CA TYR A 23 -50.62 16.03 1.36
C TYR A 23 -49.16 15.62 1.57
N PHE A 24 -48.35 15.70 0.52
CA PHE A 24 -46.90 15.59 0.63
C PHE A 24 -46.29 16.96 0.92
N LYS A 25 -45.15 17.00 1.63
CA LYS A 25 -44.47 18.25 1.99
C LYS A 25 -44.24 19.18 0.78
N ALA A 26 -43.80 18.62 -0.34
CA ALA A 26 -43.57 19.36 -1.58
C ALA A 26 -44.84 20.06 -2.08
N SER A 27 -45.98 19.36 -2.04
CA SER A 27 -47.28 19.89 -2.44
C SER A 27 -47.77 20.97 -1.47
N LEU A 28 -47.61 20.78 -0.16
CA LEU A 28 -47.97 21.79 0.84
C LEU A 28 -47.13 23.06 0.74
N THR A 29 -45.82 22.90 0.53
CA THR A 29 -44.92 24.05 0.39
C THR A 29 -45.33 24.87 -0.84
N ALA A 30 -45.58 24.22 -1.98
CA ALA A 30 -46.08 24.88 -3.18
C ALA A 30 -47.46 25.54 -2.96
N LEU A 31 -48.35 24.91 -2.20
CA LEU A 31 -49.68 25.42 -1.86
C LEU A 31 -49.62 26.66 -0.98
N SER A 32 -48.89 26.60 0.13
CA SER A 32 -48.66 27.73 1.04
C SER A 32 -48.11 28.93 0.28
N HIS A 33 -47.13 28.67 -0.57
CA HIS A 33 -46.51 29.66 -1.44
C HIS A 33 -47.49 30.27 -2.44
N ALA A 34 -48.32 29.46 -3.10
CA ALA A 34 -49.32 29.98 -4.02
C ALA A 34 -50.37 30.86 -3.31
N MET A 35 -50.81 30.45 -2.11
CA MET A 35 -51.72 31.22 -1.28
C MET A 35 -51.11 32.58 -0.90
N GLU A 36 -49.87 32.60 -0.42
CA GLU A 36 -49.15 33.85 -0.08
C GLU A 36 -48.97 34.78 -1.29
N ASP A 37 -48.61 34.24 -2.44
CA ASP A 37 -48.47 35.00 -3.68
C ASP A 37 -49.80 35.62 -4.10
N GLN A 38 -50.91 34.88 -3.97
CA GLN A 38 -52.24 35.40 -4.27
C GLN A 38 -52.57 36.61 -3.38
N VAL A 39 -52.16 36.59 -2.10
CA VAL A 39 -52.34 37.73 -1.19
C VAL A 39 -51.45 38.92 -1.55
N LEU A 40 -50.23 38.66 -2.00
CA LEU A 40 -49.29 39.70 -2.42
C LEU A 40 -49.69 40.32 -3.79
N ALA A 41 -50.23 39.50 -4.69
CA ALA A 41 -50.61 39.91 -6.05
C ALA A 41 -52.00 40.54 -6.11
N ALA A 42 -52.97 40.03 -5.35
CA ALA A 42 -54.32 40.60 -5.33
C ALA A 42 -54.37 41.94 -4.59
N THR A 43 -55.23 42.85 -5.05
CA THR A 43 -55.62 44.10 -4.37
C THR A 43 -56.55 43.81 -3.19
N LEU A 44 -56.14 42.89 -2.30
CA LEU A 44 -56.88 42.63 -1.06
C LEU A 44 -56.59 43.77 -0.08
N GLU A 45 -57.62 44.53 0.29
CA GLU A 45 -57.50 45.61 1.26
C GLU A 45 -57.29 45.05 2.68
N ALA A 46 -56.07 45.20 3.19
CA ALA A 46 -55.66 44.94 4.57
C ALA A 46 -56.22 43.63 5.18
N PRO A 47 -55.78 42.46 4.68
CA PRO A 47 -56.24 41.14 5.12
C PRO A 47 -55.70 40.73 6.51
N LEU A 48 -56.42 39.86 7.21
CA LEU A 48 -55.88 39.11 8.35
C LEU A 48 -55.02 37.95 7.82
N VAL A 49 -53.78 37.85 8.29
CA VAL A 49 -52.88 36.72 7.98
C VAL A 49 -52.40 36.09 9.27
N ILE A 50 -52.58 34.77 9.40
CA ILE A 50 -52.05 33.98 10.52
C ILE A 50 -51.26 32.82 9.93
N ALA A 51 -49.95 32.77 10.18
CA ALA A 51 -49.07 31.70 9.72
C ALA A 51 -48.37 31.01 10.88
N SER A 52 -48.24 29.69 10.83
CA SER A 52 -47.55 28.89 11.83
C SER A 52 -46.49 28.02 11.17
N PHE A 53 -45.26 28.12 11.69
CA PHE A 53 -44.12 27.34 11.26
C PHE A 53 -43.72 26.34 12.35
N GLN A 54 -43.48 25.09 11.96
CA GLN A 54 -43.06 24.05 12.89
C GLN A 54 -41.76 24.43 13.64
N ARG A 55 -40.86 25.17 12.99
CA ARG A 55 -39.53 25.57 13.49
C ARG A 55 -39.11 26.93 12.93
N GLU A 56 -38.33 27.68 13.71
CA GLU A 56 -37.79 28.99 13.34
C GLU A 56 -37.06 29.00 11.98
N ARG A 57 -36.22 28.00 11.68
CA ARG A 57 -35.46 27.94 10.41
C ARG A 57 -36.34 27.99 9.16
N PHE A 58 -37.57 27.46 9.23
CA PHE A 58 -38.50 27.49 8.10
C PHE A 58 -39.10 28.88 7.92
N TYR A 59 -39.45 29.56 9.02
CA TYR A 59 -39.88 30.95 8.99
C TYR A 59 -38.79 31.89 8.44
N ARG A 60 -37.52 31.72 8.83
CA ARG A 60 -36.42 32.59 8.38
C ARG A 60 -36.26 32.64 6.86
N GLN A 61 -36.58 31.55 6.16
CA GLN A 61 -36.54 31.50 4.70
C GLN A 61 -37.63 32.37 4.05
N GLU A 62 -38.70 32.70 4.79
CA GLU A 62 -39.88 33.40 4.30
C GLU A 62 -40.13 34.76 4.99
N ALA A 63 -39.29 35.15 5.95
CA ALA A 63 -39.47 36.34 6.78
C ALA A 63 -39.78 37.62 5.97
N HIS A 64 -39.05 37.83 4.87
CA HIS A 64 -39.23 38.99 4.00
C HIS A 64 -40.64 39.08 3.37
N ARG A 65 -41.34 37.95 3.16
CA ARG A 65 -42.71 37.96 2.65
C ARG A 65 -43.69 38.51 3.67
N TYR A 66 -43.55 38.11 4.93
CA TYR A 66 -44.40 38.57 6.02
C TYR A 66 -44.16 40.06 6.34
N GLU A 67 -42.93 40.55 6.17
CA GLU A 67 -42.65 42.00 6.21
C GLU A 67 -43.43 42.77 5.14
N ARG A 68 -43.46 42.28 3.90
CA ARG A 68 -44.23 42.90 2.81
C ARG A 68 -45.74 42.84 3.05
N LEU A 69 -46.24 41.76 3.65
CA LEU A 69 -47.64 41.65 4.03
C LEU A 69 -48.01 42.64 5.14
N ALA A 70 -47.12 42.84 6.10
CA ALA A 70 -47.32 43.76 7.22
C ALA A 70 -47.37 45.25 6.79
N GLN A 71 -46.73 45.60 5.67
CA GLN A 71 -46.89 46.94 5.07
C GLN A 71 -48.32 47.20 4.56
N ARG A 72 -49.09 46.14 4.29
CA ARG A 72 -50.46 46.22 3.76
C ARG A 72 -51.53 46.02 4.83
N SER A 73 -51.22 45.35 5.93
CA SER A 73 -52.17 45.04 6.98
C SER A 73 -51.52 45.08 8.35
N ASP A 74 -52.21 45.69 9.31
CA ASP A 74 -51.84 45.65 10.72
C ASP A 74 -52.14 44.29 11.36
N GLN A 75 -52.88 43.40 10.69
CA GLN A 75 -53.34 42.11 11.21
C GLN A 75 -52.54 40.93 10.67
N VAL A 76 -51.23 40.90 10.95
CA VAL A 76 -50.32 39.80 10.58
C VAL A 76 -49.74 39.17 11.84
N TYR A 77 -49.89 37.85 11.96
CA TYR A 77 -49.44 37.05 13.10
C TYR A 77 -48.63 35.85 12.60
N VAL A 78 -47.40 35.69 13.11
CA VAL A 78 -46.51 34.58 12.75
C VAL A 78 -46.09 33.82 14.01
N LEU A 79 -46.39 32.53 14.02
CA LEU A 79 -46.08 31.61 15.10
C LEU A 79 -44.90 30.71 14.71
N ALA A 80 -43.93 30.50 15.60
CA ALA A 80 -42.88 29.50 15.39
C ALA A 80 -42.32 28.96 16.72
N ALA A 81 -41.86 27.69 16.71
CA ALA A 81 -41.04 27.16 17.78
C ALA A 81 -39.61 27.73 17.68
N PRO A 82 -39.06 28.32 18.74
CA PRO A 82 -37.73 28.91 18.72
C PRO A 82 -36.65 27.83 18.61
N GLU A 83 -35.65 28.04 17.73
CA GLU A 83 -34.43 27.20 17.66
C GLU A 83 -33.19 28.00 18.10
N THR A 84 -33.23 29.33 17.93
CA THR A 84 -32.18 30.29 18.30
C THR A 84 -32.80 31.52 18.98
N ASP A 85 -32.71 32.73 18.40
CA ASP A 85 -33.13 34.00 19.03
C ASP A 85 -34.59 34.42 18.71
N PHE A 86 -35.43 33.53 18.17
CA PHE A 86 -36.82 33.88 17.86
C PHE A 86 -37.60 34.18 19.14
N THR A 87 -37.85 35.46 19.39
CA THR A 87 -38.60 35.95 20.54
C THR A 87 -39.88 36.67 20.11
N SER A 88 -40.91 36.53 20.93
CA SER A 88 -42.17 37.27 20.76
C SER A 88 -41.91 38.77 20.68
N SER A 89 -42.24 39.38 19.55
CA SER A 89 -41.99 40.80 19.26
C SER A 89 -43.07 41.39 18.37
N SER A 90 -43.16 42.72 18.35
CA SER A 90 -44.22 43.48 17.66
C SER A 90 -43.61 44.56 16.75
N GLU A 91 -42.53 44.21 16.04
CA GLU A 91 -41.76 45.15 15.20
C GLU A 91 -42.53 45.54 13.93
N TYR A 92 -42.50 44.68 12.90
CA TYR A 92 -43.24 44.87 11.65
C TYR A 92 -44.62 44.20 11.71
N TYR A 93 -44.70 43.04 12.37
CA TYR A 93 -45.90 42.25 12.61
C TYR A 93 -45.73 41.47 13.92
N GLU A 94 -46.77 40.77 14.36
CA GLU A 94 -46.74 40.05 15.62
C GLU A 94 -46.03 38.70 15.48
N LYS A 95 -44.82 38.59 16.03
CA LYS A 95 -44.13 37.32 16.24
C LYS A 95 -44.61 36.71 17.55
N VAL A 96 -44.94 35.43 17.53
CA VAL A 96 -45.47 34.68 18.67
C VAL A 96 -44.67 33.39 18.82
N ALA A 97 -43.76 33.35 19.79
CA ALA A 97 -43.03 32.13 20.10
C ALA A 97 -43.92 31.16 20.88
N PHE A 98 -43.91 29.88 20.52
CA PHE A 98 -44.54 28.80 21.28
C PHE A 98 -43.50 27.74 21.67
N GLU A 99 -43.80 26.94 22.70
CA GLU A 99 -42.88 25.92 23.22
C GLU A 99 -42.68 24.79 22.19
N PRO A 100 -41.47 24.23 22.01
CA PRO A 100 -41.21 23.13 21.07
C PRO A 100 -42.09 21.89 21.28
N GLU A 101 -42.53 21.64 22.52
CA GLU A 101 -43.40 20.53 22.91
C GLU A 101 -44.90 20.76 22.60
N ASP A 102 -45.26 21.95 22.10
CA ASP A 102 -46.64 22.31 21.77
C ASP A 102 -47.16 21.52 20.54
N ALA A 103 -48.47 21.27 20.47
CA ALA A 103 -49.06 20.62 19.30
C ALA A 103 -48.80 21.41 17.99
N LEU A 104 -48.63 22.73 18.09
CA LEU A 104 -48.28 23.59 16.96
C LEU A 104 -46.91 23.27 16.33
N SER A 105 -45.98 22.61 17.04
CA SER A 105 -44.68 22.23 16.47
C SER A 105 -44.79 21.12 15.41
N LEU A 106 -45.91 20.39 15.42
CA LEU A 106 -46.24 19.36 14.44
C LEU A 106 -47.27 19.82 13.42
N GLU A 107 -47.76 21.06 13.51
CA GLU A 107 -48.80 21.59 12.62
C GLU A 107 -48.29 22.74 11.74
N TRP A 108 -48.85 22.84 10.53
CA TRP A 108 -48.65 23.90 9.57
C TRP A 108 -49.99 24.61 9.37
N HIS A 109 -50.00 25.91 9.66
CA HIS A 109 -51.17 26.76 9.46
C HIS A 109 -50.86 27.94 8.56
N LEU A 110 -51.75 28.22 7.61
CA LEU A 110 -51.79 29.48 6.88
C LEU A 110 -53.25 29.89 6.69
N ILE A 111 -53.65 30.99 7.33
CA ILE A 111 -55.01 31.52 7.23
C ILE A 111 -54.95 32.94 6.71
N VAL A 112 -55.78 33.21 5.70
CA VAL A 112 -55.91 34.53 5.09
C VAL A 112 -57.39 34.90 5.01
N ILE A 113 -57.77 36.05 5.57
CA ILE A 113 -59.16 36.54 5.53
C ILE A 113 -59.18 38.02 5.12
N ALA A 114 -59.93 38.34 4.07
CA ALA A 114 -60.26 39.68 3.62
C ALA A 114 -61.79 39.85 3.50
N GLN A 115 -62.26 40.98 2.98
CA GLN A 115 -63.70 41.22 2.78
C GLN A 115 -64.33 40.17 1.84
N ASN A 116 -63.72 39.95 0.68
CA ASN A 116 -64.26 39.06 -0.38
C ASN A 116 -63.41 37.80 -0.62
N TYR A 117 -62.44 37.53 0.25
CA TYR A 117 -61.55 36.37 0.13
C TYR A 117 -61.35 35.73 1.50
N ALA A 118 -61.39 34.42 1.55
CA ALA A 118 -61.04 33.67 2.75
C ALA A 118 -60.44 32.33 2.31
N THR A 119 -59.29 31.98 2.87
CA THR A 119 -58.72 30.65 2.69
C THR A 119 -58.00 30.22 3.96
N CYS A 120 -58.02 28.92 4.25
CA CYS A 120 -57.26 28.34 5.32
C CYS A 120 -56.61 27.04 4.88
N LEU A 121 -55.36 26.88 5.30
CA LEU A 121 -54.59 25.65 5.29
C LEU A 121 -54.31 25.29 6.75
N VAL A 122 -54.81 24.13 7.18
CA VAL A 122 -54.62 23.59 8.53
C VAL A 122 -54.17 22.15 8.39
N CYS A 123 -52.89 21.88 8.61
CA CYS A 123 -52.29 20.57 8.40
C CYS A 123 -51.50 20.13 9.63
N ARG A 124 -51.51 18.84 9.92
CA ARG A 124 -50.69 18.19 10.93
C ARG A 124 -49.80 17.16 10.28
N GLU A 125 -48.54 17.10 10.70
CA GLU A 125 -47.60 16.11 10.22
C GLU A 125 -48.00 14.70 10.69
N PHE A 126 -47.99 13.76 9.75
CA PHE A 126 -48.23 12.35 10.00
C PHE A 126 -46.92 11.68 10.42
N SER A 127 -46.65 11.60 11.72
CA SER A 127 -45.53 10.82 12.24
C SER A 127 -45.99 9.37 12.45
N ARG A 128 -45.42 8.40 11.72
CA ARG A 128 -45.69 6.97 11.97
C ARG A 128 -45.22 6.67 13.40
N SER A 129 -46.16 6.37 14.31
CA SER A 129 -45.82 5.67 15.54
C SER A 129 -45.26 4.30 15.17
N THR A 130 -44.01 4.07 15.52
CA THR A 130 -43.31 2.79 15.49
C THR A 130 -44.21 1.59 15.83
N SER A 131 -44.62 0.82 14.83
CA SER A 131 -44.93 -0.59 15.02
C SER A 131 -43.60 -1.34 15.09
N ARG A 132 -43.39 -2.06 16.19
CA ARG A 132 -42.14 -2.72 16.65
C ARG A 132 -41.61 -3.87 15.75
N HIS A 133 -41.56 -3.72 14.42
CA HIS A 133 -41.02 -4.80 13.57
C HIS A 133 -39.95 -4.44 12.53
N ASP A 134 -39.62 -3.16 12.32
CA ASP A 134 -38.65 -2.77 11.27
C ASP A 134 -37.41 -2.03 11.81
N SER A 135 -37.03 -2.22 13.08
CA SER A 135 -36.03 -1.40 13.77
C SER A 135 -34.56 -1.85 13.59
N GLN A 136 -34.23 -2.67 12.59
CA GLN A 136 -32.83 -3.02 12.28
C GLN A 136 -32.42 -2.60 10.87
N ASP A 137 -33.30 -2.69 9.88
CA ASP A 137 -32.94 -2.33 8.51
C ASP A 137 -32.92 -0.81 8.25
N GLU A 138 -33.66 0.01 9.03
CA GLU A 138 -33.70 1.46 8.85
C GLU A 138 -32.57 2.24 9.55
N GLU A 139 -31.95 1.68 10.61
CA GLU A 139 -30.79 2.31 11.27
C GLU A 139 -29.53 2.21 10.40
N ASP A 140 -29.27 1.04 9.79
CA ASP A 140 -28.14 0.85 8.87
C ASP A 140 -28.29 1.72 7.60
N LEU A 141 -29.51 1.98 7.13
CA LEU A 141 -29.77 2.86 5.98
C LEU A 141 -29.60 4.36 6.29
N ARG A 142 -29.69 4.78 7.55
CA ARG A 142 -29.52 6.19 7.94
C ARG A 142 -28.05 6.60 8.08
N GLU A 143 -27.15 5.68 8.43
CA GLU A 143 -25.72 5.97 8.55
C GLU A 143 -25.02 6.13 7.18
N LEU A 144 -25.54 5.49 6.13
CA LEU A 144 -24.90 5.45 4.81
C LEU A 144 -25.16 6.69 3.93
N SER A 145 -26.05 7.63 4.29
CA SER A 145 -26.44 8.73 3.40
C SER A 145 -27.06 9.95 4.11
N PRO A 146 -26.28 10.80 4.79
CA PRO A 146 -26.82 12.00 5.47
C PRO A 146 -27.29 13.11 4.50
N SER A 147 -27.02 13.00 3.19
CA SER A 147 -27.22 14.08 2.21
C SER A 147 -28.37 13.86 1.20
N LEU A 148 -29.07 12.72 1.27
CA LEU A 148 -30.28 12.49 0.48
C LEU A 148 -31.48 12.81 1.37
N ASP A 149 -31.85 14.08 1.37
CA ASP A 149 -32.97 14.66 2.13
C ASP A 149 -34.27 13.85 1.91
N MET A 150 -34.54 12.92 2.84
CA MET A 150 -35.81 12.21 2.99
C MET A 150 -36.98 13.15 3.35
N ASP A 151 -36.73 14.45 3.46
CA ASP A 151 -37.68 15.49 3.83
C ASP A 151 -38.85 15.62 2.82
N THR A 152 -38.69 15.10 1.60
CA THR A 152 -39.77 15.02 0.59
C THR A 152 -40.82 13.94 0.86
N ALA A 153 -40.50 12.92 1.67
CA ALA A 153 -41.39 11.81 1.99
C ALA A 153 -42.36 12.11 3.16
N ARG A 154 -42.20 13.26 3.83
CA ARG A 154 -43.07 13.68 4.93
C ARG A 154 -44.49 13.89 4.43
N ARG A 155 -45.43 13.27 5.15
CA ARG A 155 -46.86 13.31 4.86
C ARG A 155 -47.54 14.18 5.89
N PHE A 156 -48.54 14.91 5.44
CA PHE A 156 -49.34 15.79 6.27
C PHE A 156 -50.80 15.45 6.04
N GLU A 157 -51.57 15.44 7.12
CA GLU A 157 -53.02 15.30 7.07
C GLU A 157 -53.63 16.66 7.39
N GLY A 158 -54.58 17.15 6.61
CA GLY A 158 -55.14 18.46 6.86
C GLY A 158 -56.28 18.88 5.97
N ILE A 159 -56.70 20.13 6.13
CA ILE A 159 -57.78 20.75 5.37
C ILE A 159 -57.24 22.00 4.70
N TRP A 160 -57.41 22.05 3.38
CA TRP A 160 -57.32 23.28 2.61
C TRP A 160 -58.70 23.62 2.06
N THR A 161 -59.19 24.83 2.32
CA THR A 161 -60.49 25.28 1.82
C THR A 161 -60.53 26.80 1.64
N SER A 162 -61.42 27.27 0.77
CA SER A 162 -61.81 28.69 0.64
C SER A 162 -63.16 28.98 1.30
N GLU A 163 -63.76 27.99 1.96
CA GLU A 163 -65.02 28.17 2.66
C GLU A 163 -64.83 29.18 3.79
N ARG A 164 -65.50 30.33 3.67
CA ARG A 164 -65.36 31.44 4.62
C ARG A 164 -65.70 31.03 6.05
N GLY A 165 -66.73 30.21 6.24
CA GLY A 165 -67.14 29.71 7.56
C GLY A 165 -66.03 28.90 8.26
N VAL A 166 -65.43 27.95 7.54
CA VAL A 166 -64.31 27.13 8.04
C VAL A 166 -63.09 28.00 8.33
N SER A 167 -62.76 28.93 7.41
CA SER A 167 -61.62 29.84 7.57
C SER A 167 -61.77 30.75 8.79
N LEU A 168 -62.96 31.33 9.01
CA LEU A 168 -63.28 32.14 10.20
C LEU A 168 -63.18 31.31 11.48
N LYS A 169 -63.63 30.05 11.46
CA LYS A 169 -63.54 29.18 12.64
C LYS A 169 -62.09 28.82 12.98
N ALA A 170 -61.28 28.47 11.97
CA ALA A 170 -59.86 28.21 12.14
C ALA A 170 -59.11 29.46 12.65
N ALA A 171 -59.45 30.65 12.13
CA ALA A 171 -58.90 31.91 12.62
C ALA A 171 -59.26 32.18 14.10
N ASP A 172 -60.50 31.88 14.52
CA ASP A 172 -60.92 32.04 15.91
C ASP A 172 -60.12 31.15 16.88
N LEU A 173 -59.87 29.90 16.48
CA LEU A 173 -59.06 28.95 17.25
C LEU A 173 -57.62 29.47 17.40
N LEU A 174 -56.98 29.88 16.30
CA LEU A 174 -55.60 30.39 16.34
C LEU A 174 -55.49 31.71 17.09
N LEU A 175 -56.42 32.66 16.90
CA LEU A 175 -56.43 33.93 17.63
C LEU A 175 -56.63 33.72 19.14
N THR A 176 -57.44 32.75 19.53
CA THR A 176 -57.60 32.38 20.96
C THR A 176 -56.29 31.85 21.53
N ARG A 177 -55.55 31.03 20.78
CA ARG A 177 -54.23 30.54 21.20
C ARG A 177 -53.17 31.65 21.25
N ILE A 178 -53.14 32.53 20.25
CA ILE A 178 -52.26 33.71 20.25
C ILE A 178 -52.54 34.59 21.48
N GLN A 179 -53.81 34.78 21.84
CA GLN A 179 -54.18 35.55 23.04
C GLN A 179 -53.67 34.89 24.32
N THR A 180 -53.63 33.55 24.39
CA THR A 180 -53.02 32.80 25.50
C THR A 180 -51.51 32.98 25.55
N TYR A 181 -50.82 32.94 24.41
CA TYR A 181 -49.37 33.13 24.34
C TYR A 181 -48.95 34.58 24.62
N ARG A 182 -49.71 35.56 24.12
CA ARG A 182 -49.44 36.99 24.25
C ARG A 182 -50.69 37.76 24.67
N PRO A 183 -51.00 37.81 25.98
CA PRO A 183 -52.16 38.51 26.50
C PRO A 183 -52.21 40.01 26.12
N GLU A 184 -51.06 40.66 25.91
CA GLU A 184 -51.02 42.08 25.50
C GLU A 184 -51.71 42.35 24.14
N LEU A 185 -51.83 41.34 23.26
CA LEU A 185 -52.45 41.49 21.95
C LEU A 185 -53.99 41.47 21.98
N THR A 186 -54.61 41.29 23.14
CA THR A 186 -56.07 41.17 23.31
C THR A 186 -56.85 42.29 22.61
N LYS A 187 -56.39 43.56 22.68
CA LYS A 187 -57.05 44.68 22.00
C LYS A 187 -57.01 44.56 20.48
N LYS A 188 -55.86 44.15 19.94
CA LYS A 188 -55.61 43.99 18.51
C LYS A 188 -56.40 42.81 17.93
N ILE A 189 -56.42 41.69 18.66
CA ILE A 189 -57.21 40.50 18.33
C ILE A 189 -58.72 40.81 18.32
N ASN A 190 -59.21 41.57 19.31
CA ASN A 190 -60.62 41.99 19.34
C ASN A 190 -60.98 42.97 18.21
N SER A 191 -60.01 43.74 17.69
CA SER A 191 -60.19 44.53 16.48
C SER A 191 -60.35 43.64 15.25
N ALA A 192 -59.47 42.64 15.08
CA ALA A 192 -59.56 41.64 14.01
C ALA A 192 -60.90 40.89 14.04
N ARG A 193 -61.32 40.42 15.23
CA ARG A 193 -62.61 39.72 15.40
C ARG A 193 -63.80 40.56 14.95
N ARG A 194 -63.83 41.85 15.32
CA ARG A 194 -64.89 42.77 14.90
C ARG A 194 -64.86 43.05 13.40
N ARG A 195 -63.67 43.30 12.83
CA ARG A 195 -63.48 43.65 11.42
C ARG A 195 -63.87 42.51 10.48
N PHE A 196 -63.48 41.28 10.79
CA PHE A 196 -63.68 40.13 9.90
C PHE A 196 -64.87 39.24 10.29
N GLY A 197 -65.57 39.55 11.39
CA GLY A 197 -66.75 38.80 11.84
C GLY A 197 -66.43 37.47 12.52
N ILE A 198 -65.23 37.33 13.09
CA ILE A 198 -64.75 36.09 13.73
C ILE A 198 -65.42 35.94 15.10
N GLY A 199 -66.01 34.77 15.38
CA GLY A 199 -66.64 34.44 16.67
C GLY A 199 -68.13 34.80 16.82
N LYS A 200 -68.78 35.38 15.79
CA LYS A 200 -70.21 35.74 15.81
C LYS A 200 -71.18 34.63 15.37
N TYR A 201 -70.69 33.51 14.87
CA TYR A 201 -71.52 32.37 14.46
C TYR A 201 -71.92 31.52 15.67
N LYS A 202 -73.06 31.85 16.28
CA LYS A 202 -73.89 30.89 17.03
C LYS A 202 -75.22 30.77 16.29
N ASP A 203 -75.63 29.53 16.04
CA ASP A 203 -76.92 29.08 15.50
C ASP A 203 -77.29 29.47 14.05
N VAL A 204 -76.82 28.67 13.08
CA VAL A 204 -77.66 28.26 11.94
C VAL A 204 -77.30 26.82 11.57
N LEU A 205 -78.18 25.89 11.95
CA LEU A 205 -78.21 24.48 11.55
C LEU A 205 -79.07 24.29 10.27
N GLU A 206 -79.11 25.30 9.39
CA GLU A 206 -79.74 25.18 8.07
C GLU A 206 -78.65 25.04 6.99
N PRO A 207 -78.79 24.08 6.06
CA PRO A 207 -77.91 23.98 4.91
C PRO A 207 -78.17 25.20 4.02
N VAL A 208 -77.32 26.21 4.15
CA VAL A 208 -77.26 27.31 3.18
C VAL A 208 -77.02 26.67 1.82
N LYS A 209 -77.94 26.91 0.88
CA LYS A 209 -77.87 26.45 -0.50
C LYS A 209 -76.45 26.68 -1.04
N THR A 210 -75.88 25.60 -1.55
CA THR A 210 -74.45 25.33 -1.72
C THR A 210 -73.72 26.16 -2.79
N ASN A 211 -74.13 27.39 -3.12
CA ASN A 211 -73.59 28.04 -4.34
C ASN A 211 -73.43 29.56 -4.38
N GLU A 212 -73.42 30.31 -3.27
CA GLU A 212 -73.31 31.79 -3.34
C GLU A 212 -71.98 32.42 -2.90
N TYR A 213 -70.97 31.68 -2.44
CA TYR A 213 -69.66 32.26 -2.13
C TYR A 213 -68.47 31.33 -2.45
N ALA A 214 -68.56 30.53 -3.53
CA ALA A 214 -67.36 29.98 -4.13
C ALA A 214 -66.66 31.14 -4.87
N CYS A 215 -65.76 31.84 -4.17
CA CYS A 215 -64.81 32.71 -4.87
C CYS A 215 -64.05 31.80 -5.84
N ASP A 216 -64.14 32.03 -7.16
CA ASP A 216 -63.36 31.33 -8.17
C ASP A 216 -61.88 31.47 -7.78
N ILE A 217 -61.32 30.43 -7.16
CA ILE A 217 -59.90 30.38 -6.87
C ILE A 217 -59.23 30.11 -8.21
N ASP A 218 -58.46 31.07 -8.69
CA ASP A 218 -57.52 30.83 -9.77
C ASP A 218 -56.51 29.78 -9.29
N THR A 219 -56.65 28.54 -9.75
CA THR A 219 -55.77 27.41 -9.40
C THR A 219 -54.46 27.42 -10.17
N ASP A 220 -54.33 28.26 -11.20
CA ASP A 220 -53.15 28.28 -12.09
C ASP A 220 -51.84 28.61 -11.35
N PRO A 221 -51.78 29.57 -10.41
CA PRO A 221 -50.56 29.86 -9.64
C PRO A 221 -50.09 28.66 -8.81
N PHE A 222 -51.02 27.88 -8.26
CA PHE A 222 -50.71 26.66 -7.52
C PHE A 222 -50.14 25.57 -8.42
N VAL A 223 -50.81 25.31 -9.55
CA VAL A 223 -50.35 24.31 -10.53
C VAL A 223 -48.96 24.66 -11.06
N GLN A 224 -48.71 25.93 -11.40
CA GLN A 224 -47.39 26.38 -11.88
C GLN A 224 -46.29 26.21 -10.84
N ARG A 225 -46.55 26.56 -9.57
CA ARG A 225 -45.56 26.37 -8.49
C ARG A 225 -45.29 24.91 -8.19
N LEU A 226 -46.32 24.06 -8.17
CA LEU A 226 -46.16 22.63 -7.97
C LEU A 226 -45.29 22.01 -9.06
N VAL A 227 -45.55 22.34 -10.33
CA VAL A 227 -44.74 21.88 -11.47
C VAL A 227 -43.29 22.32 -11.34
N THR A 228 -43.05 23.59 -10.99
CA THR A 228 -41.69 24.14 -10.83
C THR A 228 -40.93 23.41 -9.73
N TYR A 229 -41.58 23.15 -8.59
CA TYR A 229 -40.96 22.44 -7.47
C TYR A 229 -40.65 20.98 -7.80
N LEU A 230 -41.58 20.28 -8.46
CA LEU A 230 -41.38 18.91 -8.92
C LEU A 230 -40.21 18.82 -9.91
N GLN A 231 -40.16 19.72 -10.89
CA GLN A 231 -39.05 19.78 -11.86
C GLN A 231 -37.70 20.03 -11.19
N ALA A 232 -37.62 20.99 -10.26
CA ALA A 232 -36.39 21.26 -9.52
C ALA A 232 -35.92 20.05 -8.68
N SER A 233 -36.86 19.33 -8.06
CA SER A 233 -36.56 18.13 -7.27
C SER A 233 -36.05 16.97 -8.14
N GLN A 234 -36.70 16.72 -9.29
CA GLN A 234 -36.29 15.69 -10.24
C GLN A 234 -34.91 16.01 -10.83
N TYR A 235 -34.64 17.29 -11.12
CA TYR A 235 -33.34 17.71 -11.60
C TYR A 235 -32.22 17.42 -10.58
N LYS A 236 -32.44 17.73 -9.30
CA LYS A 236 -31.49 17.41 -8.21
C LYS A 236 -31.24 15.91 -8.12
N LEU A 237 -32.30 15.10 -8.19
CA LEU A 237 -32.21 13.64 -8.13
C LEU A 237 -31.43 13.08 -9.32
N HIS A 238 -31.72 13.52 -10.54
CA HIS A 238 -30.98 13.12 -11.73
C HIS A 238 -29.51 13.53 -11.67
N LYS A 239 -29.20 14.72 -11.15
CA LYS A 239 -27.81 15.17 -10.95
C LYS A 239 -27.07 14.27 -9.96
N ALA A 240 -27.70 13.90 -8.84
CA ALA A 240 -27.13 12.98 -7.86
C ALA A 240 -26.88 11.59 -8.46
N TYR A 241 -27.86 11.01 -9.16
CA TYR A 241 -27.69 9.70 -9.81
C TYR A 241 -26.56 9.70 -10.84
N ARG A 242 -26.41 10.77 -11.64
CA ARG A 242 -25.30 10.90 -12.58
C ARG A 242 -23.94 10.90 -11.86
N SER A 243 -23.85 11.59 -10.73
CA SER A 243 -22.62 11.62 -9.92
C SER A 243 -22.27 10.25 -9.35
N ILE A 244 -23.26 9.54 -8.78
CA ILE A 244 -23.07 8.19 -8.23
C ILE A 244 -22.66 7.20 -9.32
N ALA A 245 -23.32 7.24 -10.49
CA ALA A 245 -23.00 6.37 -11.61
C ALA A 245 -21.59 6.62 -12.15
N ALA A 246 -21.14 7.88 -12.19
CA ALA A 246 -19.77 8.23 -12.59
C ALA A 246 -18.73 7.67 -11.60
N GLN A 247 -18.98 7.81 -10.30
CA GLN A 247 -18.11 7.26 -9.24
C GLN A 247 -18.02 5.73 -9.31
N ALA A 248 -19.16 5.05 -9.41
CA ALA A 248 -19.20 3.59 -9.52
C ALA A 248 -18.47 3.08 -10.78
N ARG A 249 -18.55 3.81 -11.89
CA ARG A 249 -17.81 3.48 -13.12
C ARG A 249 -16.30 3.62 -12.91
N LYS A 250 -15.84 4.69 -12.26
CA LYS A 250 -14.43 4.92 -11.92
C LYS A 250 -13.87 3.78 -11.05
N GLU A 251 -14.58 3.40 -10.00
CA GLU A 251 -14.16 2.31 -9.10
C GLU A 251 -14.07 0.95 -9.81
N ARG A 252 -15.03 0.63 -10.69
CA ARG A 252 -14.97 -0.60 -11.49
C ARG A 252 -13.75 -0.64 -12.41
N LEU A 253 -13.41 0.48 -13.04
CA LEU A 253 -12.23 0.59 -13.89
C LEU A 253 -10.94 0.37 -13.09
N VAL A 254 -10.79 1.03 -11.94
CA VAL A 254 -9.64 0.83 -11.05
C VAL A 254 -9.53 -0.63 -10.62
N ASN A 255 -10.63 -1.26 -10.20
CA ASN A 255 -10.61 -2.66 -9.76
C ASN A 255 -10.27 -3.63 -10.89
N SER A 256 -10.76 -3.40 -12.11
CA SER A 256 -10.42 -4.22 -13.27
C SER A 256 -8.92 -4.18 -13.56
N ILE A 257 -8.35 -2.98 -13.62
CA ILE A 257 -6.91 -2.77 -13.90
C ILE A 257 -6.05 -3.33 -12.76
N THR A 258 -6.47 -3.10 -11.51
CA THR A 258 -5.80 -3.66 -10.33
C THR A 258 -5.77 -5.18 -10.37
N THR A 259 -6.87 -5.81 -10.82
CA THR A 259 -6.93 -7.28 -10.95
C THR A 259 -5.98 -7.78 -12.03
N THR A 260 -5.91 -7.10 -13.19
CA THR A 260 -4.95 -7.45 -14.25
C THR A 260 -3.51 -7.31 -13.77
N ILE A 261 -3.18 -6.21 -13.08
CA ILE A 261 -1.86 -5.95 -12.53
C ILE A 261 -1.47 -7.02 -11.50
N ARG A 262 -2.36 -7.39 -10.59
CA ARG A 262 -2.07 -8.36 -9.51
C ARG A 262 -1.98 -9.81 -9.96
N ARG A 263 -2.28 -10.14 -11.22
CA ARG A 263 -2.17 -11.53 -11.73
C ARG A 263 -0.73 -11.99 -11.89
N SER A 264 0.21 -11.07 -12.08
CA SER A 264 1.62 -11.40 -12.19
C SER A 264 2.39 -10.98 -10.94
N LEU A 265 3.36 -11.81 -10.57
CA LEU A 265 4.38 -11.52 -9.56
C LEU A 265 5.70 -11.04 -10.19
N ASN A 266 5.73 -10.88 -11.51
CA ASN A 266 6.90 -10.36 -12.23
C ASN A 266 6.74 -8.83 -12.43
N PRO A 267 7.67 -8.00 -11.92
CA PRO A 267 7.61 -6.54 -12.07
C PRO A 267 7.48 -6.09 -13.53
N GLN A 268 8.15 -6.75 -14.47
CA GLN A 268 8.11 -6.39 -15.90
C GLN A 268 6.75 -6.67 -16.53
N GLU A 269 6.13 -7.79 -16.18
CA GLU A 269 4.78 -8.13 -16.67
C GLU A 269 3.73 -7.20 -16.09
N VAL A 270 3.86 -6.84 -14.80
CA VAL A 270 3.01 -5.86 -14.12
C VAL A 270 3.01 -4.53 -14.86
N LEU A 271 4.19 -3.97 -15.15
CA LEU A 271 4.31 -2.68 -15.83
C LEU A 271 3.85 -2.75 -17.29
N HIS A 272 4.15 -3.86 -17.97
CA HIS A 272 3.68 -4.08 -19.34
C HIS A 272 2.15 -4.10 -19.41
N ALA A 273 1.49 -4.91 -18.58
CA ALA A 273 0.04 -5.02 -18.55
C ALA A 273 -0.62 -3.69 -18.16
N ALA A 274 -0.06 -2.98 -17.18
CA ALA A 274 -0.54 -1.66 -16.77
C ALA A 274 -0.48 -0.65 -17.92
N ALA A 275 0.64 -0.60 -18.67
CA ALA A 275 0.79 0.33 -19.79
C ALA A 275 -0.25 0.07 -20.90
N GLN A 276 -0.50 -1.20 -21.21
CA GLN A 276 -1.47 -1.63 -22.21
C GLN A 276 -2.90 -1.23 -21.83
N GLU A 277 -3.34 -1.59 -20.62
CA GLU A 277 -4.68 -1.30 -20.11
C GLU A 277 -4.94 0.20 -19.99
N LEU A 278 -4.01 0.96 -19.39
CA LEU A 278 -4.14 2.41 -19.23
C LEU A 278 -4.26 3.12 -20.57
N GLY A 279 -3.37 2.80 -21.51
CA GLY A 279 -3.37 3.42 -22.83
C GLY A 279 -4.64 3.14 -23.62
N GLN A 280 -5.16 1.91 -23.52
CA GLN A 280 -6.40 1.51 -24.20
C GLN A 280 -7.63 2.20 -23.60
N ILE A 281 -7.77 2.20 -22.26
CA ILE A 281 -8.94 2.74 -21.55
C ILE A 281 -9.06 4.25 -21.72
N LEU A 282 -7.95 4.97 -21.60
CA LEU A 282 -7.91 6.43 -21.73
C LEU A 282 -7.85 6.89 -23.18
N GLY A 283 -7.69 5.97 -24.12
CA GLY A 283 -7.58 6.29 -25.53
C GLY A 283 -6.38 7.21 -25.81
N ALA A 284 -5.27 7.01 -25.10
CA ALA A 284 -4.03 7.74 -25.36
C ALA A 284 -3.42 7.29 -26.71
N CYS A 285 -2.60 8.15 -27.33
CA CYS A 285 -1.79 7.72 -28.48
C CYS A 285 -0.62 6.86 -28.02
N ARG A 286 -0.06 7.17 -26.84
CA ARG A 286 1.06 6.45 -26.23
C ARG A 286 0.89 6.48 -24.71
N CYS A 287 1.06 5.33 -24.06
CA CYS A 287 1.23 5.24 -22.60
C CYS A 287 2.60 4.64 -22.33
N LEU A 288 3.41 5.29 -21.49
CA LEU A 288 4.72 4.79 -21.07
C LEU A 288 4.70 4.51 -19.59
N ILE A 289 5.34 3.43 -19.18
CA ILE A 289 5.62 3.17 -17.77
C ILE A 289 7.08 2.77 -17.66
N TYR A 290 7.84 3.50 -16.85
CA TYR A 290 9.26 3.24 -16.67
C TYR A 290 9.69 3.47 -15.23
N ARG A 291 10.76 2.78 -14.86
CA ARG A 291 11.40 2.91 -13.55
C ARG A 291 12.21 4.21 -13.52
N ALA A 292 12.09 4.95 -12.42
CA ALA A 292 12.81 6.20 -12.21
C ALA A 292 12.89 6.48 -10.70
N GLN A 293 14.05 6.95 -10.27
CA GLN A 293 14.31 7.45 -8.92
C GLN A 293 14.63 8.95 -8.98
N VAL A 294 14.57 9.61 -7.82
CA VAL A 294 14.80 11.06 -7.70
C VAL A 294 16.21 11.47 -8.17
N SER A 295 17.21 10.59 -8.01
CA SER A 295 18.61 10.83 -8.37
C SER A 295 18.97 10.42 -9.80
N ASP A 296 18.05 9.82 -10.55
CA ASP A 296 18.36 9.27 -11.86
C ASP A 296 18.57 10.39 -12.88
N LEU A 297 19.68 10.31 -13.63
CA LEU A 297 19.98 11.25 -14.72
C LEU A 297 19.14 10.96 -15.97
N GLY A 298 18.72 9.70 -16.15
CA GLY A 298 17.87 9.27 -17.24
C GLY A 298 17.20 7.94 -16.96
N ALA A 299 16.13 7.64 -17.69
CA ALA A 299 15.38 6.39 -17.56
C ALA A 299 15.11 5.76 -18.94
N THR A 300 15.33 4.46 -19.05
CA THR A 300 15.05 3.72 -20.29
C THR A 300 13.58 3.31 -20.32
N ILE A 301 12.93 3.53 -21.47
CA ILE A 301 11.52 3.18 -21.67
C ILE A 301 11.41 1.69 -21.99
N GLU A 302 10.97 0.89 -21.01
CA GLU A 302 10.85 -0.56 -21.17
C GLU A 302 9.43 -1.00 -21.54
N HIS A 303 8.42 -0.27 -21.05
CA HIS A 303 7.01 -0.61 -21.22
C HIS A 303 6.27 0.53 -21.90
N GLU A 304 5.63 0.20 -23.03
CA GLU A 304 4.81 1.13 -23.78
C GLU A 304 3.51 0.47 -24.25
N PHE A 305 2.47 1.29 -24.39
CA PHE A 305 1.32 1.07 -25.26
C PHE A 305 1.38 2.12 -26.37
N ILE A 306 1.06 1.71 -27.59
CA ILE A 306 1.00 2.59 -28.76
C ILE A 306 -0.29 2.34 -29.53
N ARG A 307 -0.92 3.42 -30.00
CA ARG A 307 -1.99 3.35 -30.99
C ARG A 307 -1.40 3.10 -32.38
N ALA A 308 -2.17 2.47 -33.27
CA ALA A 308 -1.79 2.30 -34.67
C ALA A 308 -1.36 3.63 -35.32
N GLY A 309 -0.20 3.62 -36.00
CA GLY A 309 0.38 4.79 -36.67
C GLY A 309 1.26 5.69 -35.80
N VAL A 310 1.45 5.38 -34.52
CA VAL A 310 2.33 6.12 -33.60
C VAL A 310 3.72 5.47 -33.52
N THR A 311 4.78 6.27 -33.55
CA THR A 311 6.16 5.77 -33.43
C THR A 311 6.45 5.21 -32.03
N SER A 312 7.04 4.02 -31.98
CA SER A 312 7.55 3.38 -30.75
C SER A 312 8.75 4.14 -30.19
N VAL A 313 8.83 4.20 -28.85
CA VAL A 313 9.96 4.77 -28.11
C VAL A 313 10.59 3.77 -27.15
N LYS A 314 10.14 2.51 -27.17
CA LYS A 314 10.72 1.43 -26.37
C LYS A 314 12.21 1.28 -26.64
N GLY A 315 13.00 1.18 -25.56
CA GLY A 315 14.45 1.11 -25.59
C GLY A 315 15.16 2.47 -25.70
N GLN A 316 14.43 3.58 -25.86
CA GLN A 316 15.02 4.93 -25.81
C GLN A 316 15.18 5.37 -24.34
N THR A 317 16.16 6.23 -24.08
CA THR A 317 16.43 6.79 -22.74
C THR A 317 15.94 8.22 -22.65
N TRP A 318 15.03 8.49 -21.72
CA TRP A 318 14.58 9.84 -21.37
C TRP A 318 15.63 10.49 -20.48
N GLN A 319 15.99 11.73 -20.77
CA GLN A 319 16.81 12.55 -19.85
C GLN A 319 15.89 13.14 -18.77
N LEU A 320 16.21 12.87 -17.51
CA LEU A 320 15.39 13.28 -16.36
C LEU A 320 15.95 14.52 -15.65
N ASP A 321 17.28 14.65 -15.59
CA ASP A 321 18.01 15.74 -14.92
C ASP A 321 17.69 17.14 -15.48
N ASN A 322 17.44 17.24 -16.78
CA ASN A 322 17.15 18.48 -17.50
C ASN A 322 15.69 18.57 -17.97
N ASN A 323 14.80 17.76 -17.38
CA ASN A 323 13.38 17.76 -17.69
C ASN A 323 12.58 18.57 -16.65
N PRO A 324 12.11 19.79 -16.97
CA PRO A 324 11.32 20.61 -16.04
C PRO A 324 10.01 19.96 -15.59
N LEU A 325 9.42 19.07 -16.40
CA LEU A 325 8.21 18.35 -16.00
C LEU A 325 8.51 17.32 -14.91
N PHE A 326 9.61 16.57 -15.06
CA PHE A 326 10.06 15.62 -14.05
C PHE A 326 10.51 16.32 -12.76
N ALA A 327 11.24 17.42 -12.87
CA ALA A 327 11.66 18.23 -11.71
C ALA A 327 10.45 18.71 -10.87
N GLU A 328 9.35 19.10 -11.53
CA GLU A 328 8.13 19.51 -10.85
C GLU A 328 7.43 18.33 -10.16
N VAL A 329 7.38 17.15 -10.82
CA VAL A 329 6.85 15.92 -10.23
C VAL A 329 7.62 15.54 -8.96
N VAL A 330 8.95 15.61 -9.00
CA VAL A 330 9.81 15.32 -7.83
C VAL A 330 9.58 16.35 -6.72
N LYS A 331 9.58 17.65 -7.07
CA LYS A 331 9.45 18.74 -6.12
C LYS A 331 8.11 18.76 -5.39
N HIS A 332 7.02 18.47 -6.10
CA HIS A 332 5.67 18.54 -5.55
C HIS A 332 5.12 17.17 -5.13
N SER A 333 5.77 16.07 -5.52
CA SER A 333 5.28 14.70 -5.31
C SER A 333 3.87 14.47 -5.90
N GLU A 334 3.53 15.21 -6.95
CA GLU A 334 2.25 15.15 -7.65
C GLU A 334 2.44 15.09 -9.16
N GLY A 335 1.45 14.53 -9.86
CA GLY A 335 1.45 14.48 -11.32
C GLY A 335 1.39 15.85 -11.97
N VAL A 336 2.03 15.95 -13.14
CA VAL A 336 2.07 17.16 -13.96
C VAL A 336 1.26 16.93 -15.23
N CYS A 337 0.23 17.75 -15.41
CA CYS A 337 -0.59 17.76 -16.61
C CYS A 337 -0.28 18.99 -17.48
N VAL A 338 -0.01 18.76 -18.76
CA VAL A 338 0.19 19.77 -19.80
C VAL A 338 -0.93 19.63 -20.82
N ALA A 339 -1.85 20.59 -20.81
CA ALA A 339 -3.00 20.60 -21.71
C ALA A 339 -2.59 20.87 -23.17
N ASP A 340 -1.66 21.79 -23.38
CA ASP A 340 -1.15 22.15 -24.70
C ASP A 340 0.36 22.42 -24.64
N THR A 341 1.14 21.47 -25.18
CA THR A 341 2.62 21.53 -25.19
C THR A 341 3.18 22.68 -26.01
N MET A 342 2.41 23.27 -26.95
CA MET A 342 2.88 24.40 -27.75
C MET A 342 2.78 25.74 -27.01
N ASN A 343 1.89 25.81 -26.00
CA ASN A 343 1.61 27.04 -25.25
C ASN A 343 2.09 26.98 -23.79
N ASP A 344 2.64 25.84 -23.34
CA ASP A 344 3.16 25.69 -21.98
C ASP A 344 4.61 26.17 -21.90
N SER A 345 4.90 27.03 -20.91
CA SER A 345 6.24 27.57 -20.69
C SER A 345 7.28 26.49 -20.35
N ARG A 346 6.86 25.40 -19.67
CA ARG A 346 7.76 24.32 -19.23
C ARG A 346 8.24 23.47 -20.40
N THR A 347 7.43 23.33 -21.45
CA THR A 347 7.80 22.59 -22.67
C THR A 347 8.51 23.47 -23.69
N SER A 348 8.07 24.72 -23.87
CA SER A 348 8.61 25.64 -24.88
C SER A 348 9.99 26.21 -24.53
N THR A 349 10.32 26.36 -23.24
CA THR A 349 11.62 26.90 -22.81
C THR A 349 12.73 25.84 -22.70
N SER A 350 12.38 24.56 -22.57
CA SER A 350 13.36 23.47 -22.48
C SER A 350 13.65 22.86 -23.84
N SER A 351 14.88 23.03 -24.34
CA SER A 351 15.32 22.41 -25.60
C SER A 351 15.30 20.89 -25.58
N VAL A 352 15.38 20.26 -24.40
CA VAL A 352 15.36 18.80 -24.24
C VAL A 352 13.93 18.28 -24.38
N VAL A 353 12.98 18.89 -23.66
CA VAL A 353 11.56 18.50 -23.71
C VAL A 353 10.95 18.84 -25.07
N TRP A 354 11.29 20.00 -25.63
CA TRP A 354 10.79 20.42 -26.95
C TRP A 354 11.18 19.45 -28.07
N LYS A 355 12.40 18.91 -28.07
CA LYS A 355 12.82 17.89 -29.04
C LYS A 355 11.92 16.66 -29.02
N HIS A 356 11.46 16.23 -27.84
CA HIS A 356 10.54 15.11 -27.71
C HIS A 356 9.14 15.49 -28.22
N VAL A 357 8.65 16.67 -27.85
CA VAL A 357 7.36 17.21 -28.29
C VAL A 357 7.28 17.27 -29.82
N GLU A 358 8.29 17.85 -30.47
CA GLU A 358 8.35 17.99 -31.92
C GLU A 358 8.51 16.65 -32.64
N LYS A 359 9.51 15.84 -32.23
CA LYS A 359 9.81 14.55 -32.86
C LYS A 359 8.67 13.54 -32.72
N LEU A 360 7.98 13.53 -31.58
CA LEU A 360 6.97 12.54 -31.25
C LEU A 360 5.53 13.06 -31.42
N GLY A 361 5.37 14.32 -31.82
CA GLY A 361 4.07 14.96 -32.06
C GLY A 361 3.17 15.05 -30.82
N ILE A 362 3.77 15.23 -29.63
CA ILE A 362 3.03 15.24 -28.36
C ILE A 362 2.31 16.57 -28.22
N ARG A 363 0.97 16.57 -28.26
CA ARG A 363 0.16 17.78 -28.15
C ARG A 363 -0.36 18.03 -26.73
N SER A 364 -0.65 16.95 -26.01
CA SER A 364 -0.99 16.98 -24.58
C SER A 364 -0.26 15.86 -23.86
N TRP A 365 0.15 16.13 -22.62
CA TRP A 365 1.04 15.26 -21.87
C TRP A 365 0.65 15.22 -20.40
N LEU A 366 0.49 14.02 -19.83
CA LEU A 366 0.41 13.80 -18.39
C LEU A 366 1.60 12.96 -17.93
N LEU A 367 2.29 13.40 -16.88
CA LEU A 367 3.28 12.62 -16.14
C LEU A 367 2.74 12.39 -14.73
N GLU A 368 2.47 11.15 -14.37
CA GLU A 368 2.00 10.76 -13.04
C GLU A 368 3.06 9.91 -12.34
N PRO A 369 3.51 10.28 -11.12
CA PRO A 369 4.48 9.49 -10.39
C PRO A 369 3.90 8.21 -9.81
N VAL A 370 4.70 7.15 -9.84
CA VAL A 370 4.43 5.89 -9.14
C VAL A 370 5.15 5.94 -7.80
N TYR A 371 4.42 6.31 -6.75
CA TYR A 371 4.93 6.32 -5.38
C TYR A 371 4.48 5.10 -4.59
N TYR A 372 5.35 4.64 -3.69
CA TYR A 372 4.98 3.75 -2.60
C TYR A 372 5.69 4.19 -1.31
N GLN A 373 4.94 4.46 -0.25
CA GLN A 373 5.46 4.91 1.05
C GLN A 373 6.47 6.07 0.95
N GLY A 374 6.21 7.05 0.07
CA GLY A 374 7.08 8.22 -0.14
C GLY A 374 8.31 7.99 -1.03
N ARG A 375 8.53 6.76 -1.51
CA ARG A 375 9.60 6.45 -2.47
C ARG A 375 9.07 6.48 -3.91
N LEU A 376 9.73 7.25 -4.78
CA LEU A 376 9.47 7.23 -6.22
C LEU A 376 10.01 5.92 -6.81
N LEU A 377 9.13 5.15 -7.44
CA LEU A 377 9.47 3.88 -8.08
C LEU A 377 9.49 3.99 -9.61
N GLY A 378 8.79 4.97 -10.17
CA GLY A 378 8.67 5.15 -11.61
C GLY A 378 7.71 6.25 -11.99
N ILE A 379 7.46 6.38 -13.28
CA ILE A 379 6.57 7.37 -13.88
C ILE A 379 5.62 6.65 -14.85
N VAL A 380 4.36 7.06 -14.84
CA VAL A 380 3.38 6.78 -15.89
C VAL A 380 3.24 8.03 -16.75
N GLU A 381 3.50 7.92 -18.05
CA GLU A 381 3.30 9.02 -19.00
C GLU A 381 2.18 8.71 -19.99
N LEU A 382 1.29 9.66 -20.20
CA LEU A 382 0.29 9.61 -21.26
C LEU A 382 0.53 10.73 -22.25
N HIS A 383 0.55 10.36 -23.53
CA HIS A 383 0.61 11.30 -24.64
C HIS A 383 -0.68 11.26 -25.44
N TYR A 384 -1.12 12.43 -25.86
CA TYR A 384 -2.10 12.60 -26.93
C TYR A 384 -1.42 13.30 -28.10
N CYS A 385 -1.40 12.61 -29.24
CA CYS A 385 -0.70 13.01 -30.45
C CYS A 385 -1.72 13.55 -31.45
N GLY A 386 -1.45 14.69 -32.07
CA GLY A 386 -2.34 15.29 -33.08
C GLY A 386 -2.30 16.82 -33.11
N ASN A 387 -3.18 17.42 -33.91
CA ASN A 387 -3.19 18.87 -34.11
C ASN A 387 -4.01 19.63 -33.05
N SER A 388 -4.91 18.97 -32.34
CA SER A 388 -5.78 19.57 -31.32
C SER A 388 -5.42 19.07 -29.92
N PRO A 389 -5.36 19.96 -28.91
CA PRO A 389 -5.11 19.57 -27.52
C PRO A 389 -6.25 18.71 -26.96
N HIS A 390 -5.90 17.72 -26.15
CA HIS A 390 -6.85 16.90 -25.40
C HIS A 390 -7.46 17.71 -24.26
N ILE A 391 -8.77 17.54 -24.05
CA ILE A 391 -9.49 18.20 -22.96
C ILE A 391 -9.44 17.26 -21.76
N TRP A 392 -8.52 17.54 -20.83
CA TRP A 392 -8.37 16.76 -19.61
C TRP A 392 -9.57 16.94 -18.68
N HIS A 393 -10.18 15.83 -18.28
CA HIS A 393 -11.18 15.83 -17.22
C HIS A 393 -10.53 15.43 -15.89
N THR A 394 -10.94 16.05 -14.79
CA THR A 394 -10.40 15.73 -13.44
C THR A 394 -10.53 14.24 -13.11
N GLY A 395 -11.61 13.59 -13.54
CA GLY A 395 -11.80 12.15 -13.36
C GLY A 395 -10.78 11.26 -14.08
N GLU A 396 -10.17 11.71 -15.18
CA GLU A 396 -9.13 10.97 -15.90
C GLU A 396 -7.80 11.02 -15.14
N ILE A 397 -7.41 12.22 -14.68
CA ILE A 397 -6.18 12.42 -13.90
C ILE A 397 -6.25 11.62 -12.60
N ASP A 398 -7.38 11.70 -11.89
CA ASP A 398 -7.58 10.91 -10.66
C ASP A 398 -7.50 9.39 -10.91
N LEU A 399 -7.98 8.93 -12.07
CA LEU A 399 -7.93 7.51 -12.44
C LEU A 399 -6.48 7.08 -12.65
N VAL A 400 -5.68 7.86 -13.37
CA VAL A 400 -4.25 7.59 -13.57
C VAL A 400 -3.51 7.59 -12.23
N LYS A 401 -3.76 8.57 -11.36
CA LYS A 401 -3.18 8.62 -10.00
C LYS A 401 -3.54 7.40 -9.16
N ALA A 402 -4.79 6.97 -9.18
CA ALA A 402 -5.23 5.77 -8.48
C ALA A 402 -4.52 4.51 -9.00
N ILE A 403 -4.36 4.39 -10.32
CA ILE A 403 -3.69 3.24 -10.94
C ILE A 403 -2.18 3.30 -10.68
N ALA A 404 -1.53 4.46 -10.78
CA ALA A 404 -0.12 4.64 -10.42
C ALA A 404 0.17 4.20 -8.98
N THR A 405 -0.74 4.51 -8.05
CA THR A 405 -0.65 4.03 -6.66
C THR A 405 -0.72 2.50 -6.58
N GLN A 406 -1.61 1.86 -7.34
CA GLN A 406 -1.72 0.39 -7.37
C GLN A 406 -0.52 -0.28 -8.05
N ILE A 407 0.04 0.34 -9.10
CA ILE A 407 1.28 -0.12 -9.73
C ILE A 407 2.42 -0.09 -8.72
N GLY A 408 2.54 0.98 -7.93
CA GLY A 408 3.57 1.09 -6.90
C GLY A 408 3.49 -0.03 -5.86
N ALA A 409 2.29 -0.34 -5.38
CA ALA A 409 2.06 -1.45 -4.47
C ALA A 409 2.40 -2.82 -5.10
N ALA A 410 1.99 -3.04 -6.35
CA ALA A 410 2.25 -4.29 -7.06
C ALA A 410 3.75 -4.51 -7.35
N LEU A 411 4.48 -3.45 -7.68
CA LEU A 411 5.93 -3.49 -7.90
C LEU A 411 6.68 -3.93 -6.64
N ILE A 412 6.38 -3.33 -5.49
CA ILE A 412 7.01 -3.68 -4.22
C ILE A 412 6.65 -5.12 -3.80
N GLN A 413 5.41 -5.54 -4.03
CA GLN A 413 5.00 -6.91 -3.77
C GLN A 413 5.78 -7.91 -4.62
N ALA A 414 5.93 -7.62 -5.93
CA ALA A 414 6.67 -8.45 -6.87
C ALA A 414 8.18 -8.52 -6.52
N GLU A 415 8.81 -7.38 -6.23
CA GLU A 415 10.21 -7.32 -5.78
C GLU A 415 10.42 -8.10 -4.47
N SER A 416 9.53 -7.94 -3.48
CA SER A 416 9.62 -8.65 -2.22
C SER A 416 9.47 -10.16 -2.39
N PHE A 417 8.58 -10.60 -3.29
CA PHE A 417 8.39 -12.02 -3.56
C PHE A 417 9.63 -12.64 -4.20
N ALA A 418 10.20 -11.98 -5.22
CA ALA A 418 11.42 -12.45 -5.88
C ALA A 418 12.61 -12.55 -4.89
N ASN A 419 12.77 -11.56 -4.02
CA ASN A 419 13.82 -11.58 -2.98
C ASN A 419 13.62 -12.73 -1.97
N LEU A 420 12.37 -13.01 -1.58
CA LEU A 420 12.06 -14.13 -0.69
C LEU A 420 12.35 -15.47 -1.35
N GLU A 421 12.03 -15.63 -2.64
CA GLU A 421 12.30 -16.85 -3.40
C GLU A 421 13.80 -17.11 -3.56
N ASP A 422 14.59 -16.07 -3.89
CA ASP A 422 16.05 -16.16 -3.94
C ASP A 422 16.65 -16.54 -2.58
N LEU A 423 16.23 -15.86 -1.50
CA LEU A 423 16.71 -16.18 -0.16
C LEU A 423 16.33 -17.61 0.26
N ASN A 424 15.13 -18.08 -0.06
CA ASN A 424 14.72 -19.44 0.25
C ASN A 424 15.56 -20.47 -0.51
N SER A 425 15.85 -20.22 -1.79
CA SER A 425 16.74 -21.06 -2.60
C SER A 425 18.15 -21.13 -2.00
N GLN A 426 18.71 -19.99 -1.56
CA GLN A 426 20.01 -19.95 -0.89
C GLN A 426 20.01 -20.72 0.44
N LEU A 427 18.93 -20.59 1.23
CA LEU A 427 18.76 -21.35 2.47
C LEU A 427 18.68 -22.85 2.22
N GLU A 428 17.93 -23.29 1.21
CA GLU A 428 17.85 -24.71 0.83
C GLU A 428 19.21 -25.25 0.38
N ALA A 429 19.98 -24.47 -0.40
CA ALA A 429 21.32 -24.86 -0.83
C ALA A 429 22.30 -25.00 0.36
N LEU A 430 22.20 -24.08 1.34
CA LEU A 430 22.98 -24.14 2.57
C LEU A 430 22.60 -25.35 3.41
N ASP A 431 21.31 -25.64 3.58
CA ASP A 431 20.83 -26.75 4.39
C ASP A 431 21.21 -28.12 3.79
N ARG A 432 21.16 -28.24 2.46
CA ARG A 432 21.70 -29.40 1.73
C ARG A 432 23.19 -29.57 1.97
N THR A 433 23.97 -28.50 1.86
CA THR A 433 25.42 -28.53 2.12
C THR A 433 25.71 -28.96 3.56
N ARG A 434 24.99 -28.42 4.55
CA ARG A 434 25.10 -28.79 5.96
C ARG A 434 24.76 -30.27 6.18
N SER A 435 23.67 -30.74 5.61
CA SER A 435 23.23 -32.14 5.73
C SER A 435 24.24 -33.10 5.14
N ASN A 436 24.80 -32.79 3.97
CA ASN A 436 25.87 -33.57 3.34
C ASN A 436 27.11 -33.65 4.23
N LEU A 437 27.51 -32.54 4.85
CA LEU A 437 28.65 -32.53 5.78
C LEU A 437 28.41 -33.42 7.00
N ILE A 438 27.22 -33.36 7.60
CA ILE A 438 26.86 -34.23 8.73
C ILE A 438 26.89 -35.70 8.32
N ALA A 439 26.35 -36.04 7.15
CA ALA A 439 26.33 -37.40 6.64
C ALA A 439 27.75 -37.95 6.39
N ILE A 440 28.61 -37.16 5.74
CA ILE A 440 30.00 -37.55 5.44
C ILE A 440 30.82 -37.68 6.74
N THR A 441 30.71 -36.72 7.64
CA THR A 441 31.40 -36.76 8.95
C THR A 441 31.00 -38.01 9.74
N GLY A 442 29.70 -38.32 9.76
CA GLY A 442 29.18 -39.52 10.41
C GLY A 442 29.73 -40.82 9.80
N HIS A 443 29.87 -40.89 8.47
CA HIS A 443 30.43 -42.05 7.78
C HIS A 443 31.93 -42.23 8.08
N GLU A 444 32.70 -41.15 8.02
CA GLU A 444 34.14 -41.17 8.24
C GLU A 444 34.53 -41.47 9.69
N LEU A 445 33.67 -41.13 10.66
CA LEU A 445 33.83 -41.53 12.06
C LEU A 445 33.38 -42.98 12.32
N ARG A 446 32.29 -43.43 11.69
CA ARG A 446 31.73 -44.77 11.92
C ARG A 446 32.69 -45.88 11.48
N THR A 447 33.35 -45.71 10.33
CA THR A 447 34.20 -46.79 9.79
C THR A 447 35.36 -47.19 10.73
N PRO A 448 36.25 -46.28 11.17
CA PRO A 448 37.34 -46.66 12.07
C PRO A 448 36.82 -47.17 13.42
N LEU A 449 35.70 -46.61 13.92
CA LEU A 449 35.07 -47.08 15.16
C LEU A 449 34.62 -48.54 15.04
N SER A 450 33.98 -48.91 13.92
CA SER A 450 33.59 -50.30 13.66
C SER A 450 34.79 -51.24 13.54
N THR A 451 35.87 -50.83 12.87
CA THR A 451 37.10 -51.64 12.80
C THR A 451 37.70 -51.88 14.18
N ILE A 452 37.83 -50.81 14.99
CA ILE A 452 38.36 -50.89 16.35
C ILE A 452 37.52 -51.87 17.18
N GLN A 453 36.19 -51.74 17.11
CA GLN A 453 35.29 -52.60 17.85
C GLN A 453 35.44 -54.07 17.46
N VAL A 454 35.45 -54.39 16.17
CA VAL A 454 35.64 -55.77 15.69
C VAL A 454 37.00 -56.34 16.13
N CYS A 455 38.09 -55.56 16.00
CA CYS A 455 39.41 -56.00 16.45
C CYS A 455 39.44 -56.30 17.96
N LEU A 456 38.85 -55.44 18.79
CA LEU A 456 38.81 -55.62 20.23
C LEU A 456 37.89 -56.77 20.65
N GLU A 457 36.73 -56.94 19.99
CA GLU A 457 35.79 -58.03 20.26
C GLU A 457 36.39 -59.40 19.91
N SER A 458 37.09 -59.51 18.77
CA SER A 458 37.79 -60.75 18.40
C SER A 458 38.92 -61.09 19.36
N LEU A 459 39.74 -60.10 19.76
CA LEU A 459 40.79 -60.28 20.76
C LEU A 459 40.24 -60.74 22.12
N ALA A 460 39.05 -60.27 22.50
CA ALA A 460 38.40 -60.67 23.76
C ALA A 460 37.71 -62.05 23.69
N SER A 461 37.18 -62.41 22.52
CA SER A 461 36.34 -63.61 22.36
C SER A 461 37.12 -64.87 21.94
N GLU A 462 38.29 -64.71 21.32
CA GLU A 462 39.12 -65.81 20.81
C GLU A 462 40.52 -65.83 21.46
N PRO A 463 40.66 -66.30 22.71
CA PRO A 463 41.93 -66.29 23.44
C PRO A 463 43.01 -67.21 22.83
N ASP A 464 42.61 -68.21 22.03
CA ASP A 464 43.53 -69.16 21.36
C ASP A 464 44.06 -68.65 20.00
N MET A 465 43.78 -67.38 19.64
CA MET A 465 44.21 -66.77 18.38
C MET A 465 45.75 -66.75 18.24
N PRO A 466 46.33 -67.04 17.05
CA PRO A 466 47.77 -66.95 16.83
C PRO A 466 48.32 -65.55 17.15
N LEU A 467 49.51 -65.49 17.76
CA LEU A 467 50.13 -64.23 18.23
C LEU A 467 50.29 -63.20 17.10
N GLU A 468 50.62 -63.65 15.90
CA GLU A 468 50.74 -62.81 14.70
C GLU A 468 49.43 -62.09 14.36
N LEU A 469 48.30 -62.81 14.42
CA LEU A 469 46.99 -62.25 14.14
C LEU A 469 46.53 -61.30 15.26
N GLN A 470 46.83 -61.63 16.52
CA GLN A 470 46.57 -60.73 17.65
C GLN A 470 47.30 -59.39 17.48
N GLN A 471 48.58 -59.44 17.07
CA GLN A 471 49.39 -58.25 16.81
C GLN A 471 48.84 -57.42 15.66
N VAL A 472 48.39 -58.07 14.57
CA VAL A 472 47.72 -57.38 13.45
C VAL A 472 46.45 -56.68 13.91
N MET A 473 45.59 -57.33 14.69
CA MET A 473 44.36 -56.72 15.20
C MET A 473 44.63 -55.54 16.14
N LEU A 474 45.57 -55.70 17.08
CA LEU A 474 45.96 -54.62 17.99
C LEU A 474 46.54 -53.42 17.24
N ASN A 475 47.45 -53.66 16.29
CA ASN A 475 48.02 -52.60 15.46
C ASN A 475 46.96 -51.92 14.59
N THR A 476 46.00 -52.67 14.07
CA THR A 476 44.88 -52.13 13.29
C THR A 476 44.00 -51.21 14.17
N ALA A 477 43.62 -51.65 15.36
CA ALA A 477 42.83 -50.86 16.30
C ALA A 477 43.57 -49.58 16.74
N LEU A 478 44.87 -49.66 17.05
CA LEU A 478 45.68 -48.50 17.41
C LEU A 478 45.80 -47.50 16.25
N SER A 479 46.01 -48.00 15.03
CA SER A 479 46.09 -47.18 13.82
C SER A 479 44.77 -46.44 13.53
N ASP A 480 43.63 -47.14 13.59
CA ASP A 480 42.33 -46.52 13.38
C ASP A 480 41.94 -45.55 14.52
N SER A 481 42.39 -45.79 15.75
CA SER A 481 42.22 -44.86 16.88
C SER A 481 42.99 -43.54 16.65
N GLU A 482 44.25 -43.63 16.23
CA GLU A 482 45.07 -42.45 15.90
C GLU A 482 44.50 -41.70 14.69
N ARG A 483 43.99 -42.43 13.69
CA ARG A 483 43.29 -41.83 12.54
C ARG A 483 42.04 -41.07 12.98
N MET A 484 41.23 -41.64 13.88
CA MET A 484 40.04 -40.99 14.40
C MET A 484 40.39 -39.72 15.19
N ARG A 485 41.43 -39.78 16.03
CA ARG A 485 41.97 -38.61 16.74
C ARG A 485 42.38 -37.49 15.78
N LYS A 486 43.09 -37.82 14.70
CA LYS A 486 43.49 -36.85 13.67
C LYS A 486 42.27 -36.24 12.97
N LEU A 487 41.26 -37.04 12.65
CA LEU A 487 40.04 -36.55 12.00
C LEU A 487 39.27 -35.57 12.89
N VAL A 488 39.09 -35.91 14.18
CA VAL A 488 38.43 -35.01 15.15
C VAL A 488 39.22 -33.71 15.30
N GLN A 489 40.54 -33.79 15.39
CA GLN A 489 41.39 -32.61 15.49
C GLN A 489 41.30 -31.73 14.23
N ASP A 490 41.44 -32.32 13.03
CA ASP A 490 41.31 -31.61 11.76
C ASP A 490 39.92 -30.94 11.63
N PHE A 491 38.85 -31.61 12.08
CA PHE A 491 37.50 -31.06 12.08
C PHE A 491 37.35 -29.86 13.02
N LEU A 492 37.87 -29.95 14.25
CA LEU A 492 37.86 -28.83 15.21
C LEU A 492 38.67 -27.64 14.69
N THR A 493 39.85 -27.91 14.12
CA THR A 493 40.71 -26.91 13.49
C THR A 493 39.96 -26.18 12.38
N LEU A 494 39.34 -26.92 11.46
CA LEU A 494 38.57 -26.33 10.36
C LEU A 494 37.36 -25.53 10.87
N SER A 495 36.62 -26.06 11.85
CA SER A 495 35.47 -25.36 12.45
C SER A 495 35.88 -24.04 13.12
N ASN A 496 37.05 -23.98 13.77
CA ASN A 496 37.55 -22.76 14.39
C ASN A 496 37.97 -21.72 13.35
N LEU A 497 38.64 -22.15 12.28
CA LEU A 497 39.03 -21.30 11.15
C LEU A 497 37.78 -20.70 10.45
N GLU A 498 36.77 -21.53 10.13
CA GLU A 498 35.55 -21.09 9.44
C GLU A 498 34.65 -20.19 10.29
N SER A 499 34.66 -20.36 11.61
CA SER A 499 33.89 -19.50 12.51
C SER A 499 34.56 -18.16 12.80
N GLY A 500 35.76 -17.91 12.24
CA GLY A 500 36.52 -16.68 12.48
C GLY A 500 36.99 -16.53 13.93
N ARG A 501 37.05 -17.62 14.69
CA ARG A 501 37.43 -17.62 16.12
C ARG A 501 38.93 -17.75 16.36
N VAL A 502 39.72 -17.86 15.30
CA VAL A 502 41.17 -17.95 15.40
C VAL A 502 41.75 -16.56 15.62
N GLU A 503 42.44 -16.38 16.73
CA GLU A 503 43.31 -15.23 16.97
C GLU A 503 44.64 -15.47 16.26
N TRP A 504 44.96 -14.63 15.28
CA TRP A 504 46.19 -14.72 14.50
C TRP A 504 47.32 -13.98 15.19
N HIS A 505 48.49 -14.60 15.28
CA HIS A 505 49.70 -14.00 15.84
C HIS A 505 50.75 -13.83 14.73
N PRO A 506 50.57 -12.87 13.80
CA PRO A 506 51.50 -12.70 12.69
C PRO A 506 52.86 -12.21 13.18
N GLU A 507 53.90 -12.88 12.73
CA GLU A 507 55.31 -12.58 13.02
C GLU A 507 56.13 -12.60 11.72
N SER A 508 57.32 -11.99 11.77
CA SER A 508 58.24 -11.95 10.63
C SER A 508 59.09 -13.21 10.61
N LEU A 509 58.88 -14.07 9.61
CA LEU A 509 59.44 -15.42 9.57
C LEU A 509 60.28 -15.64 8.32
N THR A 510 61.29 -16.50 8.45
CA THR A 510 61.97 -17.07 7.29
C THR A 510 61.20 -18.31 6.81
N LEU A 511 60.95 -18.39 5.51
CA LEU A 511 60.30 -19.57 4.92
C LEU A 511 61.11 -20.85 5.14
N GLN A 512 62.44 -20.74 5.11
CA GLN A 512 63.35 -21.86 5.31
C GLN A 512 63.16 -22.51 6.69
N GLU A 513 63.09 -21.73 7.77
CA GLU A 513 62.86 -22.26 9.12
C GLU A 513 61.51 -22.98 9.24
N CYS A 514 60.45 -22.41 8.65
CA CYS A 514 59.12 -23.02 8.65
C CYS A 514 59.10 -24.36 7.90
N ILE A 515 59.79 -24.43 6.75
CA ILE A 515 59.93 -25.65 5.96
C ILE A 515 60.72 -26.71 6.72
N ASP A 516 61.83 -26.33 7.38
CA ASP A 516 62.66 -27.26 8.14
C ASP A 516 61.92 -27.85 9.36
N LEU A 517 61.10 -27.03 10.04
CA LEU A 517 60.21 -27.49 11.11
C LEU A 517 59.13 -28.44 10.58
N ALA A 518 58.50 -28.12 9.45
CA ALA A 518 57.51 -28.99 8.82
C ALA A 518 58.12 -30.33 8.36
N LEU A 519 59.31 -30.31 7.77
CA LEU A 519 60.03 -31.52 7.34
C LEU A 519 60.40 -32.41 8.54
N SER A 520 60.84 -31.80 9.64
CA SER A 520 61.08 -32.51 10.91
C SER A 520 59.81 -33.22 11.41
N ARG A 521 58.64 -32.57 11.36
CA ARG A 521 57.34 -33.18 11.74
C ARG A 521 56.96 -34.34 10.82
N VAL A 522 57.16 -34.21 9.51
CA VAL A 522 56.85 -35.27 8.54
C VAL A 522 57.79 -36.47 8.70
N ARG A 523 59.09 -36.24 8.87
CA ARG A 523 60.09 -37.31 9.07
C ARG A 523 59.90 -38.10 10.37
N ALA A 524 59.40 -37.46 11.42
CA ALA A 524 59.11 -38.14 12.68
C ALA A 524 57.90 -39.10 12.58
N ARG A 525 57.00 -38.87 11.63
CA ARG A 525 55.74 -39.62 11.47
C ARG A 525 55.84 -40.73 10.42
N THR A 526 56.73 -40.58 9.45
CA THR A 526 56.91 -41.53 8.35
C THR A 526 58.21 -42.31 8.54
N ALA A 527 58.16 -43.65 8.49
CA ALA A 527 59.37 -44.48 8.55
C ALA A 527 60.36 -44.06 7.46
N ILE A 528 61.62 -43.76 7.86
CA ILE A 528 62.66 -43.15 7.02
C ILE A 528 62.88 -43.92 5.70
N GLU A 529 62.66 -45.23 5.70
CA GLU A 529 62.89 -46.14 4.57
C GLU A 529 61.91 -45.95 3.39
N ASN A 530 60.83 -45.17 3.56
CA ASN A 530 59.79 -44.99 2.54
C ASN A 530 59.59 -43.53 2.06
N LEU A 531 60.48 -42.59 2.42
CA LEU A 531 60.33 -41.19 1.99
C LEU A 531 60.91 -40.94 0.59
N PRO A 532 60.19 -40.20 -0.30
CA PRO A 532 60.74 -39.71 -1.56
C PRO A 532 61.90 -38.74 -1.35
N GLN A 533 62.66 -38.46 -2.41
CA GLN A 533 63.72 -37.44 -2.36
C GLN A 533 63.10 -36.03 -2.26
N ILE A 534 63.26 -35.36 -1.12
CA ILE A 534 62.78 -33.99 -0.91
C ILE A 534 63.91 -32.98 -1.14
N THR A 535 63.67 -31.99 -1.99
CA THR A 535 64.61 -30.89 -2.29
C THR A 535 63.95 -29.54 -2.06
N THR A 536 64.67 -28.64 -1.39
CA THR A 536 64.23 -27.25 -1.14
C THR A 536 65.05 -26.29 -2.00
N ASN A 537 64.37 -25.44 -2.75
CA ASN A 537 64.96 -24.42 -3.61
C ASN A 537 64.32 -23.06 -3.31
N ILE A 538 64.83 -22.41 -2.28
CA ILE A 538 64.41 -21.08 -1.84
C ILE A 538 65.46 -20.09 -2.31
N ALA A 539 65.05 -19.00 -2.97
CA ALA A 539 65.99 -17.96 -3.38
C ALA A 539 66.60 -17.25 -2.15
N ASP A 540 67.93 -17.07 -2.14
CA ASP A 540 68.68 -16.51 -1.00
C ASP A 540 68.27 -15.08 -0.60
N ASN A 541 67.62 -14.34 -1.51
CA ASN A 541 67.19 -12.95 -1.32
C ASN A 541 65.66 -12.79 -1.14
N LEU A 542 64.96 -13.82 -0.67
CA LEU A 542 63.53 -13.72 -0.39
C LEU A 542 63.28 -12.86 0.87
N PRO A 543 62.33 -11.89 0.82
CA PRO A 543 61.93 -11.14 2.00
C PRO A 543 61.30 -12.05 3.07
N LEU A 544 61.31 -11.59 4.32
CA LEU A 544 60.59 -12.22 5.41
C LEU A 544 59.08 -12.23 5.09
N VAL A 545 58.41 -13.33 5.44
CA VAL A 545 56.96 -13.44 5.33
C VAL A 545 56.30 -13.01 6.64
N LEU A 546 55.14 -12.38 6.54
CA LEU A 546 54.34 -11.94 7.68
C LEU A 546 53.19 -12.93 7.88
N ALA A 547 53.38 -13.92 8.74
CA ALA A 547 52.40 -14.98 8.98
C ALA A 547 52.49 -15.48 10.42
N ASP A 548 51.48 -16.22 10.86
CA ASP A 548 51.55 -16.96 12.11
C ASP A 548 52.35 -18.25 11.87
N GLY A 549 53.45 -18.43 12.62
CA GLY A 549 54.42 -19.49 12.38
C GLY A 549 53.85 -20.89 12.54
N ASP A 550 52.96 -21.10 13.52
CA ASP A 550 52.34 -22.39 13.76
C ASP A 550 51.43 -22.79 12.60
N TRP A 551 50.66 -21.85 12.07
CA TRP A 551 49.77 -22.07 10.93
C TRP A 551 50.55 -22.25 9.61
N LEU A 552 51.65 -21.52 9.42
CA LEU A 552 52.52 -21.70 8.25
C LEU A 552 53.20 -23.07 8.25
N VAL A 553 53.72 -23.50 9.40
CA VAL A 553 54.26 -24.86 9.56
C VAL A 553 53.17 -25.91 9.34
N GLU A 554 51.92 -25.66 9.75
CA GLU A 554 50.80 -26.58 9.50
C GLU A 554 50.47 -26.70 8.00
N VAL A 555 50.42 -25.59 7.25
CA VAL A 555 50.22 -25.60 5.78
C VAL A 555 51.33 -26.42 5.11
N PHE A 556 52.59 -26.15 5.44
CA PHE A 556 53.72 -26.91 4.92
C PHE A 556 53.62 -28.40 5.27
N ALA A 557 53.38 -28.73 6.54
CA ALA A 557 53.29 -30.10 7.00
C ALA A 557 52.18 -30.86 6.27
N LYS A 558 51.01 -30.25 6.07
CA LYS A 558 49.88 -30.88 5.36
C LYS A 558 50.16 -31.08 3.87
N LEU A 559 50.74 -30.09 3.19
CA LEU A 559 51.06 -30.20 1.76
C LEU A 559 52.22 -31.17 1.50
N ILE A 560 53.25 -31.19 2.36
CA ILE A 560 54.36 -32.15 2.27
C ILE A 560 53.88 -33.57 2.62
N ASP A 561 53.05 -33.74 3.66
CA ASP A 561 52.40 -35.03 3.99
C ASP A 561 51.56 -35.54 2.81
N ASN A 562 50.86 -34.64 2.11
CA ASN A 562 50.13 -34.98 0.88
C ASN A 562 51.06 -35.45 -0.23
N ALA A 563 52.13 -34.69 -0.53
CA ALA A 563 53.11 -35.05 -1.54
C ALA A 563 53.79 -36.40 -1.24
N CYS A 564 54.21 -36.64 0.01
CA CYS A 564 54.83 -37.89 0.44
C CYS A 564 53.90 -39.10 0.30
N LYS A 565 52.59 -38.95 0.55
CA LYS A 565 51.63 -40.05 0.43
C LYS A 565 51.38 -40.50 -1.00
N PHE A 566 51.46 -39.58 -1.95
CA PHE A 566 51.07 -39.83 -3.34
C PHE A 566 52.25 -39.93 -4.30
N THR A 567 53.48 -39.81 -3.77
CA THR A 567 54.73 -39.99 -4.49
C THR A 567 55.38 -41.31 -4.08
N PRO A 568 55.78 -42.16 -5.03
CA PRO A 568 56.49 -43.40 -4.71
C PRO A 568 57.89 -43.09 -4.12
N PRO A 569 58.53 -44.04 -3.41
CA PRO A 569 59.82 -43.80 -2.73
C PRO A 569 60.97 -43.38 -3.66
N ASP A 570 60.93 -43.76 -4.93
CA ASP A 570 61.89 -43.38 -5.98
C ASP A 570 61.56 -42.02 -6.64
N GLY A 571 60.43 -41.42 -6.28
CA GLY A 571 60.00 -40.11 -6.78
C GLY A 571 60.69 -38.94 -6.07
N LYS A 572 60.34 -37.73 -6.52
CA LYS A 572 60.91 -36.48 -6.04
C LYS A 572 59.84 -35.47 -5.62
N ILE A 573 60.11 -34.75 -4.54
CA ILE A 573 59.33 -33.60 -4.07
C ILE A 573 60.24 -32.37 -4.10
N THR A 574 59.78 -31.29 -4.71
CA THR A 574 60.52 -30.03 -4.82
C THR A 574 59.71 -28.90 -4.21
N ILE A 575 60.28 -28.21 -3.21
CA ILE A 575 59.68 -27.03 -2.58
C ILE A 575 60.39 -25.81 -3.13
N ILE A 576 59.65 -24.87 -3.71
CA ILE A 576 60.17 -23.69 -4.39
C ILE A 576 59.54 -22.45 -3.74
N GLY A 577 60.34 -21.46 -3.37
CA GLY A 577 59.86 -20.14 -2.95
C GLY A 577 60.26 -19.08 -3.98
N ARG A 578 59.32 -18.26 -4.44
CA ARG A 578 59.57 -17.17 -5.40
C ARG A 578 58.77 -15.92 -5.06
N LEU A 579 59.35 -14.76 -5.34
CA LEU A 579 58.61 -13.50 -5.25
C LEU A 579 57.66 -13.39 -6.45
N ASN A 580 56.35 -13.34 -6.20
CA ASN A 580 55.32 -13.22 -7.25
C ASN A 580 54.94 -11.73 -7.48
N SER A 581 55.03 -10.89 -6.44
CA SER A 581 54.86 -9.42 -6.50
C SER A 581 55.63 -8.71 -5.37
N GLU A 582 55.69 -7.36 -5.33
CA GLU A 582 56.39 -6.62 -4.25
C GLU A 582 55.86 -6.92 -2.83
N GLN A 583 54.68 -7.55 -2.69
CA GLN A 583 54.02 -7.78 -1.40
C GLN A 583 53.65 -9.25 -1.08
N MET A 584 53.90 -10.20 -1.99
CA MET A 584 53.56 -11.63 -1.77
C MET A 584 54.66 -12.57 -2.26
N VAL A 585 54.95 -13.59 -1.46
CA VAL A 585 55.77 -14.74 -1.85
C VAL A 585 54.87 -15.89 -2.25
N GLU A 586 55.14 -16.47 -3.41
CA GLU A 586 54.54 -17.72 -3.88
C GLU A 586 55.42 -18.89 -3.49
N VAL A 587 54.79 -19.92 -2.94
CA VAL A 587 55.41 -21.17 -2.56
C VAL A 587 54.78 -22.29 -3.36
N THR A 588 55.61 -23.07 -4.05
CA THR A 588 55.20 -24.23 -4.83
C THR A 588 55.75 -25.51 -4.19
N ILE A 589 54.89 -26.51 -4.01
CA ILE A 589 55.26 -27.87 -3.61
C ILE A 589 54.90 -28.78 -4.77
N ALA A 590 55.92 -29.19 -5.52
CA ALA A 590 55.81 -30.04 -6.69
C ALA A 590 56.19 -31.49 -6.36
N ASP A 591 55.36 -32.45 -6.75
CA ASP A 591 55.57 -33.87 -6.56
C ASP A 591 55.55 -34.63 -7.90
N THR A 592 56.30 -35.72 -8.01
CA THR A 592 56.30 -36.61 -9.19
C THR A 592 55.36 -37.81 -9.00
N GLY A 593 54.28 -37.65 -8.24
CA GLY A 593 53.35 -38.69 -7.88
C GLY A 593 52.28 -39.00 -8.93
N ARG A 594 51.16 -39.55 -8.47
CA ARG A 594 50.06 -40.03 -9.31
C ARG A 594 49.33 -38.94 -10.12
N GLY A 595 49.58 -37.66 -9.86
CA GLY A 595 48.93 -36.52 -10.52
C GLY A 595 47.43 -36.40 -10.25
N ILE A 596 46.86 -35.29 -10.72
CA ILE A 596 45.44 -34.93 -10.55
C ILE A 596 44.80 -34.69 -11.93
N GLU A 597 43.59 -35.20 -12.15
CA GLU A 597 42.85 -34.91 -13.40
C GLU A 597 42.42 -33.43 -13.46
N PRO A 598 42.44 -32.77 -14.65
CA PRO A 598 42.15 -31.34 -14.76
C PRO A 598 40.78 -30.92 -14.20
N ASN A 599 39.76 -31.79 -14.31
CA ASN A 599 38.42 -31.58 -13.78
C ASN A 599 38.33 -31.67 -12.24
N ARG A 600 39.42 -32.04 -11.55
CA ARG A 600 39.48 -32.24 -10.10
C ARG A 600 40.38 -31.24 -9.38
N LEU A 601 41.12 -30.40 -10.11
CA LEU A 601 42.10 -29.46 -9.54
C LEU A 601 41.51 -28.48 -8.53
N GLU A 602 40.26 -28.09 -8.69
CA GLU A 602 39.57 -27.21 -7.75
C GLU A 602 38.92 -28.00 -6.60
N ILE A 603 38.33 -29.14 -6.93
CA ILE A 603 37.55 -29.97 -6.01
C ILE A 603 38.45 -30.65 -4.96
N VAL A 604 39.76 -30.81 -5.21
CA VAL A 604 40.70 -31.39 -4.22
C VAL A 604 40.80 -30.59 -2.92
N PHE A 605 40.38 -29.32 -2.92
CA PHE A 605 40.32 -28.49 -1.72
C PHE A 605 38.96 -28.52 -1.01
N ASP A 606 37.97 -29.25 -1.56
CA ASP A 606 36.67 -29.43 -0.92
C ASP A 606 36.77 -30.36 0.30
N ARG A 607 35.88 -30.15 1.25
CA ARG A 607 35.85 -30.89 2.52
C ARG A 607 35.58 -32.37 2.28
N PHE A 608 36.36 -33.22 2.92
CA PHE A 608 36.26 -34.69 2.83
C PHE A 608 36.42 -35.23 1.40
N TYR A 609 36.90 -34.42 0.45
CA TYR A 609 37.14 -34.89 -0.90
C TYR A 609 38.32 -35.87 -0.91
N GLN A 610 38.10 -37.03 -1.52
CA GLN A 610 39.10 -38.05 -1.76
C GLN A 610 38.87 -38.69 -3.12
N GLU A 611 39.95 -38.94 -3.84
CA GLU A 611 39.87 -39.51 -5.19
C GLU A 611 39.51 -41.01 -5.17
N GLU A 612 39.88 -41.72 -4.10
CA GLU A 612 39.53 -43.13 -3.85
C GLU A 612 38.27 -43.17 -2.98
N GLY A 613 37.20 -43.84 -3.44
CA GLY A 613 36.00 -44.05 -2.63
C GLY A 613 36.29 -44.88 -1.36
N ALA A 614 35.44 -44.76 -0.34
CA ALA A 614 35.62 -45.34 0.99
C ALA A 614 35.94 -46.86 1.06
N LEU A 615 35.74 -47.60 -0.03
CA LEU A 615 35.98 -49.04 -0.15
C LEU A 615 37.34 -49.43 -0.75
N ARG A 616 38.10 -48.51 -1.35
CA ARG A 616 39.43 -48.76 -1.95
C ARG A 616 40.53 -47.95 -1.25
N ARG A 617 40.51 -47.90 0.08
CA ARG A 617 41.47 -47.14 0.87
C ARG A 617 42.86 -47.79 0.81
N THR A 618 43.70 -47.34 -0.12
CA THR A 618 45.11 -47.74 -0.18
C THR A 618 46.03 -46.67 0.42
N ALA A 619 45.65 -45.39 0.36
CA ALA A 619 46.37 -44.28 0.99
C ALA A 619 45.46 -43.53 1.99
N GLY A 620 45.87 -43.46 3.26
CA GLY A 620 45.09 -42.88 4.35
C GLY A 620 45.10 -41.34 4.39
N GLY A 621 43.91 -40.73 4.47
CA GLY A 621 43.73 -39.29 4.67
C GLY A 621 42.38 -38.97 5.30
N THR A 622 42.26 -37.78 5.92
CA THR A 622 40.99 -37.27 6.48
C THR A 622 40.14 -36.54 5.43
N GLY A 623 40.73 -36.18 4.27
CA GLY A 623 40.08 -35.33 3.27
C GLY A 623 39.85 -33.88 3.71
N LEU A 624 40.33 -33.49 4.90
CA LEU A 624 40.20 -32.14 5.44
C LEU A 624 41.49 -31.32 5.31
N GLY A 625 42.62 -31.96 5.03
CA GLY A 625 43.93 -31.31 5.05
C GLY A 625 44.04 -30.13 4.07
N LEU A 626 43.67 -30.32 2.81
CA LEU A 626 43.74 -29.27 1.78
C LEU A 626 42.71 -28.15 2.03
N ALA A 627 41.52 -28.51 2.55
CA ALA A 627 40.51 -27.53 2.96
C ALA A 627 41.01 -26.62 4.10
N ILE A 628 41.73 -27.19 5.08
CA ILE A 628 42.38 -26.43 6.16
C ILE A 628 43.46 -25.50 5.58
N CYS A 629 44.31 -25.98 4.66
CA CYS A 629 45.31 -25.13 4.02
C CYS A 629 44.66 -23.93 3.31
N ARG A 630 43.54 -24.15 2.61
CA ARG A 630 42.78 -23.07 1.96
C ARG A 630 42.27 -22.04 2.95
N GLN A 631 41.66 -22.46 4.06
CA GLN A 631 41.18 -21.52 5.08
C GLN A 631 42.32 -20.73 5.74
N ILE A 632 43.47 -21.37 5.98
CA ILE A 632 44.63 -20.68 6.55
C ILE A 632 45.18 -19.62 5.59
N VAL A 633 45.44 -20.00 4.33
CA VAL A 633 46.02 -19.12 3.31
C VAL A 633 45.08 -17.94 3.01
N SER A 634 43.77 -18.20 2.88
CA SER A 634 42.78 -17.14 2.75
C SER A 634 42.70 -16.23 3.98
N GLY A 635 42.96 -16.76 5.18
CA GLY A 635 43.06 -15.98 6.42
C GLY A 635 44.17 -14.94 6.39
N TRP A 636 45.24 -15.16 5.62
CA TRP A 636 46.30 -14.18 5.38
C TRP A 636 46.05 -13.28 4.16
N GLY A 637 44.92 -13.43 3.48
CA GLY A 637 44.63 -12.74 2.21
C GLY A 637 45.41 -13.29 1.01
N GLY A 638 45.93 -14.52 1.11
CA GLY A 638 46.56 -15.24 0.00
C GLY A 638 45.61 -16.18 -0.74
N ASP A 639 46.14 -16.77 -1.80
CA ASP A 639 45.46 -17.75 -2.65
C ASP A 639 46.20 -19.09 -2.63
N ILE A 640 45.46 -20.21 -2.76
CA ILE A 640 46.02 -21.56 -2.92
C ILE A 640 45.36 -22.26 -4.11
N TRP A 641 46.14 -22.91 -4.97
CA TRP A 641 45.65 -23.63 -6.13
C TRP A 641 46.53 -24.85 -6.46
N ALA A 642 46.00 -25.75 -7.29
CA ALA A 642 46.73 -26.93 -7.76
C ALA A 642 46.89 -26.89 -9.29
N GLN A 643 48.01 -27.41 -9.77
CA GLN A 643 48.29 -27.64 -11.18
C GLN A 643 48.75 -29.09 -11.38
N SER A 644 48.29 -29.73 -12.45
CA SER A 644 48.73 -31.07 -12.85
C SER A 644 48.42 -31.25 -14.33
N THR A 645 49.33 -31.87 -15.08
CA THR A 645 49.14 -32.19 -16.50
C THR A 645 48.34 -33.48 -16.71
N GLY A 646 47.96 -34.16 -15.64
CA GLY A 646 47.07 -35.32 -15.65
C GLY A 646 47.61 -36.49 -14.80
N LYS A 647 46.98 -37.66 -14.93
CA LYS A 647 47.39 -38.85 -14.19
C LYS A 647 48.82 -39.28 -14.52
N ASN A 648 49.55 -39.67 -13.48
CA ASN A 648 50.95 -40.09 -13.46
C ASN A 648 51.95 -39.03 -13.96
N GLN A 649 51.59 -37.76 -13.89
CA GLN A 649 52.46 -36.65 -14.29
C GLN A 649 52.88 -35.75 -13.11
N GLY A 650 52.62 -36.18 -11.87
CA GLY A 650 52.85 -35.35 -10.70
C GLY A 650 51.82 -34.24 -10.51
N SER A 651 51.98 -33.50 -9.41
CA SER A 651 51.11 -32.37 -9.07
C SER A 651 51.94 -31.22 -8.49
N GLU A 652 51.46 -30.00 -8.66
CA GLU A 652 52.05 -28.81 -8.05
C GLU A 652 50.98 -28.09 -7.25
N PHE A 653 51.23 -27.93 -5.95
CA PHE A 653 50.40 -27.12 -5.07
C PHE A 653 51.08 -25.79 -4.84
N HIS A 654 50.36 -24.70 -5.12
CA HIS A 654 50.87 -23.35 -5.05
C HIS A 654 50.08 -22.57 -4.00
N PHE A 655 50.74 -21.76 -3.18
CA PHE A 655 50.07 -20.82 -2.31
C PHE A 655 50.85 -19.51 -2.14
N THR A 656 50.17 -18.43 -1.80
CA THR A 656 50.78 -17.12 -1.55
C THR A 656 50.73 -16.71 -0.08
N VAL A 657 51.79 -16.05 0.39
CA VAL A 657 51.92 -15.51 1.76
C VAL A 657 52.43 -14.07 1.68
N PRO A 658 51.87 -13.13 2.48
CA PRO A 658 52.29 -11.74 2.47
C PRO A 658 53.72 -11.55 3.00
N THR A 659 54.41 -10.54 2.46
CA THR A 659 55.76 -10.15 2.90
C THR A 659 55.72 -9.00 3.90
N VAL A 660 56.78 -8.88 4.70
CA VAL A 660 56.99 -7.71 5.56
C VAL A 660 57.23 -6.49 4.66
N THR A 661 56.43 -5.42 4.83
CA THR A 661 56.61 -4.19 4.05
C THR A 661 57.84 -3.42 4.57
N LYS A 662 58.60 -2.73 3.71
CA LYS A 662 59.85 -1.98 4.04
C LYS A 662 59.76 -1.04 5.26
N SER A 663 58.57 -0.60 5.67
CA SER A 663 58.35 0.23 6.86
C SER A 663 58.48 -0.54 8.19
N GLN A 664 58.30 -1.88 8.16
CA GLN A 664 58.32 -2.76 9.34
C GLN A 664 59.70 -3.41 9.56
N GLU A 665 60.58 -3.47 8.55
CA GLU A 665 61.96 -3.99 8.69
C GLU A 665 62.84 -3.16 9.64
N LEU A 666 62.54 -1.88 9.84
CA LEU A 666 63.30 -0.97 10.69
C LEU A 666 63.06 -1.16 12.21
N GLY A 667 62.04 -1.91 12.61
CA GLY A 667 61.68 -2.14 14.02
C GLY A 667 62.28 -3.41 14.65
N VAL A 668 62.89 -4.29 13.86
CA VAL A 668 63.39 -5.62 14.31
C VAL A 668 64.92 -5.65 14.50
N ARG A 669 65.63 -4.57 14.13
CA ARG A 669 67.09 -4.42 14.32
C ARG A 669 67.51 -3.59 15.53
N SER A 670 66.60 -3.32 16.49
CA SER A 670 66.91 -2.58 17.73
C SER A 670 66.96 -3.47 18.96
#